data_AF-A0A2T4A9P7-F1
#
_entry.id   AF-A0A2T4A9P7-F1
#
_cell.length_a   1.000
_cell.length_b   1.000
_cell.length_c   1.000
_cell.angle_alpha   90.00
_cell.angle_beta   90.00
_cell.angle_gamma   90.00
#
_symmetry.space_group_name_H-M   'P 1'
#
loop_
_entity.id
_entity.type
_entity.pdbx_description
1 polymer ?
#
loop_
_entity_poly.entity_id
_entity_poly.type
_entity_poly.pdbx_seq_one_letter_code
_entity_poly.pdbx_strand_id
1 'polypeptide(L)'
;MAFVAVITPTTPGRSVNYSLRFEVFYYITFTSTLLAGSVSGCRSANTYFTILLPLLDIVLKTWALAGFNSASKRHIMDLSHQCLVDEIERQIRILESDTSDNLTARRRTARRREEYLGIIDARQQNSDQQYRTDLLTLLSNLTSDYLQSKAENKPPLHLNNLSLFWQIPAFCGDAIVVDQNYAKDRSKALQDHRAAKDTYTADIWERRELTQWISGPEPSVLVVQGTSQSVERLEKFSVEMVDYLQERCPTVFLLSPLPTFFYENSFSRGVSRGGAVLRQIAVQCLRIIPSSVKDGTLSFLANDALSFLDKMTFNFQTACHEDWFSSIEAALSYQEQVYIVLDISILHQHSRDAFSWPARFFNLIHKLRGQKTDLRVMILTGRSIDGLLGATTRIMSVDMAPQSPPHADGLSESEHASVYLPQSNKPRVIVSLPALADDTETTKETFDQNSTQSDPINGNRKEERQNLVEGTHRSGLGSFQAADSGVTSEGSPISWFKNLTSKTQPAIYSSRSAKGISFKPVKIAVLDTGFAYTEEHDKKSLKPYMHRIKKFVSFVEDETDLEAMKDPSGHGTAVAVQLLKVSLGAVLYICRVATSSKDGNRELFPDKQAVERAIKKAVEDPEKGGWGVDIINMSFGWAFDDHDGVRNAIRFARRQGVHMFASTSNDGLLGPPNDILYPSRAPEVIAIDAADGFGEYTRTTASSVSSYGRGRRFSAPGTKLTSPHSAALYDGSSFACAIAAGIGALVLEFARQPPLQASKTVQNSLKEMSAMIAILERMSAEKGPDRFKFLLPWTLLGKPGQPREFTAYSLVDELRNEFGLAVGSEVFPLEGES
;
A
#
# COMPACT_ATOMS: atom_id res chain seq x y z
N MET A 1 35.49 2.99 -18.39
CA MET A 1 36.89 3.42 -18.14
C MET A 1 37.16 4.70 -18.93
N ALA A 2 38.11 5.51 -18.49
CA ALA A 2 38.68 6.61 -19.28
C ALA A 2 40.20 6.53 -19.21
N PHE A 3 40.88 6.47 -20.36
CA PHE A 3 42.34 6.50 -20.42
C PHE A 3 42.81 7.94 -20.59
N VAL A 4 43.65 8.43 -19.66
CA VAL A 4 44.30 9.74 -19.77
C VAL A 4 45.73 9.52 -20.25
N ALA A 5 46.00 9.89 -21.50
CA ALA A 5 47.35 9.87 -22.05
C ALA A 5 48.15 11.07 -21.53
N VAL A 6 49.06 10.85 -20.57
CA VAL A 6 49.95 11.89 -20.05
C VAL A 6 51.14 12.07 -21.00
N ILE A 7 51.16 13.17 -21.75
CA ILE A 7 52.28 13.54 -22.62
C ILE A 7 53.11 14.61 -21.91
N THR A 8 54.28 14.25 -21.38
CA THR A 8 55.24 15.19 -20.79
C THR A 8 56.22 15.70 -21.86
N PRO A 9 56.28 17.03 -22.11
CA PRO A 9 57.25 17.58 -23.05
C PRO A 9 58.64 17.73 -22.40
N THR A 10 59.66 17.16 -23.03
CA THR A 10 61.07 17.56 -22.79
C THR A 10 61.44 18.77 -23.65
N THR A 11 62.49 19.49 -23.25
CA THR A 11 62.87 20.82 -23.78
C THR A 11 63.20 20.84 -25.28
N PRO A 12 63.00 21.98 -25.97
CA PRO A 12 63.00 22.05 -27.44
C PRO A 12 64.40 21.97 -28.06
N GLY A 13 64.69 20.91 -28.82
CA GLY A 13 66.04 20.68 -29.37
C GLY A 13 66.19 19.59 -30.45
N ARG A 14 65.35 19.60 -31.50
CA ARG A 14 65.33 18.65 -32.65
C ARG A 14 64.84 17.22 -32.35
N SER A 15 64.20 16.61 -33.37
CA SER A 15 63.75 15.20 -33.47
C SER A 15 63.06 14.59 -32.24
N VAL A 16 61.72 14.58 -32.24
CA VAL A 16 60.91 13.96 -31.18
C VAL A 16 60.56 12.51 -31.53
N ASN A 17 60.92 11.57 -30.65
CA ASN A 17 60.33 10.23 -30.57
C ASN A 17 59.39 10.19 -29.35
N TYR A 18 58.15 9.75 -29.53
CA TYR A 18 57.19 9.59 -28.43
C TYR A 18 57.19 8.14 -27.90
N SER A 19 57.35 7.99 -26.59
CA SER A 19 57.17 6.71 -25.89
C SER A 19 55.86 6.75 -25.10
N LEU A 20 54.86 5.97 -25.51
CA LEU A 20 53.61 5.81 -24.78
C LEU A 20 53.77 4.75 -23.68
N ARG A 21 53.64 5.17 -22.41
CA ARG A 21 53.28 4.28 -21.31
C ARG A 21 51.80 4.46 -20.97
N PHE A 22 51.13 3.34 -20.73
CA PHE A 22 49.80 3.30 -20.12
C PHE A 22 49.95 2.74 -18.71
N GLU A 23 49.48 3.48 -17.71
CA GLU A 23 49.33 3.00 -16.33
C GLU A 23 47.86 3.13 -15.94
N VAL A 24 47.33 2.13 -15.24
CA VAL A 24 45.89 1.99 -14.98
C VAL A 24 45.60 2.33 -13.52
N PHE A 25 44.84 3.39 -13.29
CA PHE A 25 44.28 3.74 -11.98
C PHE A 25 42.78 3.41 -11.94
N TYR A 26 42.38 2.66 -10.91
CA TYR A 26 40.97 2.44 -10.56
C TYR A 26 40.46 3.55 -9.63
N TYR A 27 39.12 3.61 -9.47
CA TYR A 27 38.31 4.59 -8.71
C TYR A 27 38.04 5.96 -9.36
N ILE A 28 36.79 6.13 -9.81
CA ILE A 28 35.97 7.31 -9.47
C ILE A 28 34.56 6.81 -9.11
N THR A 29 34.18 6.95 -7.84
CA THR A 29 32.78 6.91 -7.39
C THR A 29 32.19 8.32 -7.45
N PHE A 30 31.10 8.52 -8.20
CA PHE A 30 30.39 9.80 -8.22
C PHE A 30 29.41 9.92 -7.04
N THR A 31 29.93 10.31 -5.87
CA THR A 31 29.11 10.73 -4.72
C THR A 31 28.87 12.23 -4.75
N SER A 32 27.64 12.66 -5.00
CA SER A 32 27.23 14.06 -5.10
C SER A 32 27.12 14.73 -3.71
N THR A 33 28.23 15.04 -3.06
CA THR A 33 28.21 15.68 -1.72
C THR A 33 29.44 16.56 -1.46
N LEU A 34 29.48 17.76 -2.03
CA LEU A 34 30.38 18.86 -1.61
C LEU A 34 29.86 20.22 -2.13
N LEU A 35 30.26 21.30 -1.45
CA LEU A 35 29.94 22.71 -1.78
C LEU A 35 28.48 23.18 -1.56
N ALA A 36 27.92 22.88 -0.39
CA ALA A 36 27.07 23.87 0.29
C ALA A 36 27.99 24.92 0.96
N GLY A 37 28.44 25.93 0.20
CA GLY A 37 29.45 26.89 0.66
C GLY A 37 29.51 28.18 -0.18
N SER A 38 28.73 29.17 0.25
CA SER A 38 28.76 30.61 -0.10
C SER A 38 29.64 31.07 -1.28
N VAL A 39 29.05 31.22 -2.47
CA VAL A 39 29.44 32.29 -3.43
C VAL A 39 28.17 32.96 -3.95
N SER A 40 27.99 34.24 -3.62
CA SER A 40 26.89 35.07 -4.10
C SER A 40 27.22 35.68 -5.46
N GLY A 41 26.60 35.17 -6.52
CA GLY A 41 26.35 35.89 -7.77
C GLY A 41 27.53 36.10 -8.72
N CYS A 42 27.52 35.37 -9.85
CA CYS A 42 27.81 35.98 -11.15
C CYS A 42 27.15 35.19 -12.30
N ARG A 43 27.02 35.81 -13.48
CA ARG A 43 26.35 35.23 -14.66
C ARG A 43 27.34 34.54 -15.59
N SER A 44 27.14 33.26 -15.92
CA SER A 44 27.25 32.69 -17.29
C SER A 44 27.35 31.15 -17.30
N ALA A 45 26.27 30.45 -17.70
CA ALA A 45 26.31 29.00 -17.92
C ALA A 45 26.86 28.60 -19.32
N ASN A 46 26.94 29.55 -20.26
CA ASN A 46 27.19 29.25 -21.68
C ASN A 46 28.63 28.79 -22.00
N THR A 47 29.63 29.21 -21.23
CA THR A 47 31.06 28.99 -21.57
C THR A 47 31.49 27.52 -21.43
N TYR A 48 30.88 26.76 -20.52
CA TYR A 48 31.18 25.33 -20.36
C TYR A 48 30.69 24.47 -21.54
N PHE A 49 29.57 24.85 -22.17
CA PHE A 49 29.02 24.11 -23.32
C PHE A 49 29.87 24.23 -24.59
N THR A 50 30.56 25.36 -24.78
CA THR A 50 31.32 25.63 -26.01
C THR A 50 32.56 24.75 -26.18
N ILE A 51 33.13 24.21 -25.09
CA ILE A 51 34.37 23.43 -25.10
C ILE A 51 34.09 21.92 -25.00
N LEU A 52 33.08 21.49 -24.24
CA LEU A 52 32.77 20.05 -24.10
C LEU A 52 32.17 19.43 -25.37
N LEU A 53 31.28 20.14 -26.07
CA LEU A 53 30.59 19.59 -27.25
C LEU A 53 31.54 19.21 -28.40
N PRO A 54 32.52 20.06 -28.82
CA PRO A 54 33.50 19.67 -29.83
C PRO A 54 34.37 18.48 -29.43
N LEU A 55 34.78 18.38 -28.16
CA LEU A 55 35.56 17.24 -27.67
C LEU A 55 34.74 15.94 -27.68
N LEU A 56 33.47 15.99 -27.28
CA LEU A 56 32.58 14.84 -27.34
C LEU A 56 32.33 14.37 -28.79
N ASP A 57 32.12 15.32 -29.71
CA ASP A 57 31.94 15.06 -31.14
C ASP A 57 33.20 14.48 -31.80
N ILE A 58 34.41 14.93 -31.42
CA ILE A 58 35.68 14.32 -31.86
C ILE A 58 35.83 12.88 -31.33
N VAL A 59 35.49 12.63 -30.07
CA VAL A 59 35.51 11.27 -29.48
C VAL A 59 34.48 10.36 -30.17
N LEU A 60 33.27 10.84 -30.42
CA LEU A 60 32.23 10.09 -31.14
C LEU A 60 32.62 9.83 -32.60
N LYS A 61 33.24 10.78 -33.30
CA LYS A 61 33.72 10.61 -34.68
C LYS A 61 34.92 9.66 -34.77
N THR A 62 35.83 9.66 -33.79
CA THR A 62 36.91 8.66 -33.73
C THR A 62 36.38 7.27 -33.39
N TRP A 63 35.34 7.14 -32.56
CA TRP A 63 34.60 5.88 -32.37
C TRP A 63 33.88 5.42 -33.65
N ALA A 64 33.27 6.33 -34.41
CA ALA A 64 32.57 5.99 -35.66
C ALA A 64 33.52 5.61 -36.81
N LEU A 65 34.72 6.22 -36.87
CA LEU A 65 35.76 5.90 -37.86
C LEU A 65 36.54 4.62 -37.52
N ALA A 66 36.63 4.26 -36.23
CA ALA A 66 37.16 2.97 -35.77
C ALA A 66 36.12 1.84 -35.97
N GLY A 67 35.80 1.53 -37.24
CA GLY A 67 34.77 0.57 -37.63
C GLY A 67 34.85 -0.77 -36.88
N PHE A 68 33.68 -1.33 -36.53
CA PHE A 68 33.48 -2.47 -35.62
C PHE A 68 34.34 -3.71 -35.94
N ASN A 69 35.56 -3.72 -35.44
CA ASN A 69 36.54 -4.76 -35.70
C ASN A 69 36.27 -6.00 -34.83
N SER A 70 36.66 -7.18 -35.32
CA SER A 70 36.32 -8.47 -34.67
C SER A 70 36.87 -8.60 -33.25
N ALA A 71 37.99 -7.95 -32.95
CA ALA A 71 38.58 -7.89 -31.60
C ALA A 71 37.66 -7.22 -30.58
N SER A 72 37.00 -6.11 -30.92
CA SER A 72 36.09 -5.39 -30.00
C SER A 72 34.84 -6.21 -29.68
N LYS A 73 34.34 -7.00 -30.65
CA LYS A 73 33.23 -7.94 -30.41
C LYS A 73 33.63 -9.07 -29.45
N ARG A 74 34.83 -9.65 -29.63
CA ARG A 74 35.36 -10.67 -28.69
C ARG A 74 35.50 -10.10 -27.28
N HIS A 75 36.11 -8.93 -27.13
CA HIS A 75 36.33 -8.35 -25.79
C HIS A 75 35.02 -8.02 -25.05
N ILE A 76 33.97 -7.63 -25.77
CA ILE A 76 32.62 -7.46 -25.20
C ILE A 76 32.01 -8.82 -24.81
N MET A 77 32.19 -9.87 -25.63
CA MET A 77 31.74 -11.23 -25.31
C MET A 77 32.45 -11.78 -24.08
N ASP A 78 33.77 -11.61 -23.97
CA ASP A 78 34.56 -12.01 -22.79
C ASP A 78 34.03 -11.33 -21.50
N LEU A 79 33.66 -10.04 -21.59
CA LEU A 79 33.09 -9.26 -20.49
C LEU A 79 31.65 -9.68 -20.12
N SER A 80 30.77 -9.93 -21.09
CA SER A 80 29.41 -10.40 -20.81
C SER A 80 29.39 -11.83 -20.27
N HIS A 81 30.35 -12.66 -20.67
CA HIS A 81 30.50 -14.03 -20.20
C HIS A 81 31.00 -14.09 -18.76
N GLN A 82 32.02 -13.30 -18.40
CA GLN A 82 32.45 -13.18 -17.00
C GLN A 82 31.33 -12.62 -16.11
N CYS A 83 30.56 -11.64 -16.61
CA CYS A 83 29.38 -11.11 -15.94
C CYS A 83 28.32 -12.19 -15.63
N LEU A 84 28.08 -13.13 -16.54
CA LEU A 84 27.20 -14.28 -16.29
C LEU A 84 27.76 -15.20 -15.19
N VAL A 85 29.03 -15.57 -15.27
CA VAL A 85 29.68 -16.44 -14.27
C VAL A 85 29.66 -15.81 -12.87
N ASP A 86 30.06 -14.54 -12.76
CA ASP A 86 30.08 -13.78 -11.51
C ASP A 86 28.68 -13.70 -10.87
N GLU A 87 27.63 -13.54 -11.67
CA GLU A 87 26.23 -13.47 -11.23
C GLU A 87 25.70 -14.84 -10.78
N ILE A 88 25.98 -15.92 -11.52
CA ILE A 88 25.61 -17.29 -11.12
C ILE A 88 26.28 -17.64 -9.78
N GLU A 89 27.59 -17.40 -9.65
CA GLU A 89 28.28 -17.62 -8.38
C GLU A 89 27.70 -16.75 -7.25
N ARG A 90 27.37 -15.47 -7.53
CA ARG A 90 26.75 -14.56 -6.55
C ARG A 90 25.43 -15.14 -6.04
N GLN A 91 24.57 -15.64 -6.93
CA GLN A 91 23.29 -16.23 -6.54
C GLN A 91 23.46 -17.52 -5.72
N ILE A 92 24.44 -18.37 -6.04
CA ILE A 92 24.77 -19.56 -5.24
C ILE A 92 25.24 -19.17 -3.83
N ARG A 93 26.16 -18.18 -3.72
CA ARG A 93 26.73 -17.66 -2.45
C ARG A 93 25.68 -17.05 -1.51
N ILE A 94 24.57 -16.52 -2.03
CA ILE A 94 23.51 -15.88 -1.22
C ILE A 94 22.96 -16.82 -0.15
N LEU A 95 22.82 -18.13 -0.44
CA LEU A 95 22.33 -19.11 0.53
C LEU A 95 23.38 -19.55 1.53
N GLU A 96 24.64 -19.65 1.12
CA GLU A 96 25.72 -20.20 1.94
C GLU A 96 26.00 -19.30 3.16
N SER A 97 25.75 -18.00 3.01
CA SER A 97 25.79 -17.00 4.09
C SER A 97 24.82 -17.23 5.25
N ASP A 98 23.75 -18.02 5.09
CA ASP A 98 22.80 -18.32 6.18
C ASP A 98 23.29 -19.47 7.09
N THR A 99 24.42 -20.15 6.77
CA THR A 99 25.03 -21.15 7.66
C THR A 99 25.89 -20.53 8.78
N SER A 100 26.14 -19.22 8.73
CA SER A 100 27.07 -18.52 9.61
C SER A 100 26.59 -17.11 10.01
N ASP A 101 25.48 -17.01 10.79
CA ASP A 101 25.43 -16.09 11.95
C ASP A 101 24.12 -16.10 12.78
N ASN A 102 24.22 -15.67 14.04
CA ASN A 102 23.14 -15.63 15.04
C ASN A 102 22.10 -14.49 14.84
N LEU A 103 21.52 -14.35 13.64
CA LEU A 103 20.47 -13.35 13.32
C LEU A 103 19.13 -13.94 12.86
N THR A 104 18.89 -15.21 13.18
CA THR A 104 17.81 -16.05 12.63
C THR A 104 16.38 -15.55 12.91
N ALA A 105 16.10 -14.91 14.05
CA ALA A 105 14.73 -14.48 14.40
C ALA A 105 14.20 -13.37 13.48
N ARG A 106 14.84 -12.19 13.48
CA ARG A 106 14.39 -11.03 12.67
C ARG A 106 14.48 -11.31 11.16
N ARG A 107 15.50 -12.04 10.70
CA ARG A 107 15.62 -12.42 9.28
C ARG A 107 14.47 -13.34 8.83
N ARG A 108 14.00 -14.27 9.67
CA ARG A 108 12.82 -15.11 9.36
C ARG A 108 11.53 -14.29 9.27
N THR A 109 11.34 -13.26 10.10
CA THR A 109 10.17 -12.38 10.01
C THR A 109 10.19 -11.51 8.74
N ALA A 110 11.34 -10.93 8.38
CA ALA A 110 11.48 -10.16 7.15
C ALA A 110 11.26 -11.04 5.89
N ARG A 111 11.94 -12.20 5.84
CA ARG A 111 11.81 -13.19 4.76
C ARG A 111 10.37 -13.64 4.53
N ARG A 112 9.59 -13.86 5.61
CA ARG A 112 8.15 -14.15 5.52
C ARG A 112 7.33 -12.97 5.00
N ARG A 113 7.61 -11.74 5.43
CA ARG A 113 6.91 -10.55 4.92
C ARG A 113 7.17 -10.34 3.41
N GLU A 114 8.38 -10.60 2.94
CA GLU A 114 8.71 -10.52 1.51
C GLU A 114 7.95 -11.62 0.73
N GLU A 115 8.07 -12.87 1.18
CA GLU A 115 7.41 -14.07 0.62
C GLU A 115 5.87 -13.99 0.55
N TYR A 116 5.21 -13.32 1.51
CA TYR A 116 3.75 -13.15 1.54
C TYR A 116 3.22 -11.87 0.88
N LEU A 117 4.09 -10.96 0.39
CA LEU A 117 3.66 -9.73 -0.29
C LEU A 117 3.48 -9.91 -1.81
N GLY A 118 3.60 -11.12 -2.35
CA GLY A 118 3.62 -11.35 -3.80
C GLY A 118 4.86 -10.76 -4.47
N ILE A 119 5.99 -10.84 -3.76
CA ILE A 119 7.30 -10.37 -4.21
C ILE A 119 8.30 -11.50 -4.02
N ILE A 120 9.00 -11.85 -5.09
CA ILE A 120 10.04 -12.88 -5.10
C ILE A 120 11.40 -12.19 -5.14
N ASP A 121 12.33 -12.59 -4.28
CA ASP A 121 13.72 -12.14 -4.29
C ASP A 121 14.68 -13.30 -4.67
N ALA A 122 15.96 -12.98 -4.81
CA ALA A 122 16.99 -13.98 -5.09
C ALA A 122 17.10 -15.06 -3.99
N ARG A 123 16.85 -14.76 -2.71
CA ARG A 123 16.89 -15.73 -1.60
C ARG A 123 15.72 -16.73 -1.67
N GLN A 124 14.53 -16.24 -1.98
CA GLN A 124 13.34 -17.08 -2.18
C GLN A 124 13.50 -17.95 -3.43
N GLN A 125 13.91 -17.38 -4.57
CA GLN A 125 14.13 -18.17 -5.79
C GLN A 125 15.22 -19.23 -5.60
N ASN A 126 16.30 -18.94 -4.88
CA ASN A 126 17.34 -19.95 -4.57
C ASN A 126 16.87 -21.05 -3.60
N SER A 127 15.76 -20.87 -2.87
CA SER A 127 15.21 -21.93 -2.02
C SER A 127 14.50 -23.05 -2.79
N ASP A 128 14.22 -22.83 -4.08
CA ASP A 128 13.86 -23.88 -5.02
C ASP A 128 15.08 -24.80 -5.28
N GLN A 129 14.96 -26.06 -4.86
CA GLN A 129 15.99 -27.08 -5.02
C GLN A 129 16.28 -27.39 -6.50
N GLN A 130 15.29 -27.26 -7.39
CA GLN A 130 15.48 -27.44 -8.82
C GLN A 130 16.38 -26.32 -9.35
N TYR A 131 15.98 -25.06 -9.17
CA TYR A 131 16.77 -23.89 -9.58
C TYR A 131 18.22 -23.91 -9.05
N ARG A 132 18.44 -24.26 -7.77
CA ARG A 132 19.81 -24.40 -7.23
C ARG A 132 20.62 -25.48 -7.96
N THR A 133 19.99 -26.60 -8.30
CA THR A 133 20.63 -27.70 -9.05
C THR A 133 20.95 -27.28 -10.49
N ASP A 134 20.07 -26.53 -11.13
CA ASP A 134 20.27 -25.98 -12.47
C ASP A 134 21.41 -24.95 -12.52
N LEU A 135 21.47 -24.02 -11.55
CA LEU A 135 22.58 -23.06 -11.42
C LEU A 135 23.93 -23.76 -11.22
N LEU A 136 24.00 -24.76 -10.34
CA LEU A 136 25.23 -25.53 -10.10
C LEU A 136 25.66 -26.32 -11.35
N THR A 137 24.70 -26.88 -12.09
CA THR A 137 24.96 -27.59 -13.34
C THR A 137 25.49 -26.65 -14.42
N LEU A 138 24.86 -25.47 -14.58
CA LEU A 138 25.33 -24.46 -15.52
C LEU A 138 26.72 -23.95 -15.15
N LEU A 139 26.98 -23.63 -13.88
CA LEU A 139 28.31 -23.18 -13.43
C LEU A 139 29.39 -24.25 -13.66
N SER A 140 29.09 -25.52 -13.37
CA SER A 140 30.01 -26.64 -13.64
C SER A 140 30.36 -26.74 -15.12
N ASN A 141 29.38 -26.58 -16.01
CA ASN A 141 29.60 -26.61 -17.46
C ASN A 141 30.46 -25.43 -17.93
N LEU A 142 30.13 -24.21 -17.51
CA LEU A 142 30.86 -22.98 -17.87
C LEU A 142 32.32 -23.01 -17.38
N THR A 143 32.55 -23.43 -16.14
CA THR A 143 33.90 -23.46 -15.53
C THR A 143 34.76 -24.61 -16.04
N SER A 144 34.16 -25.77 -16.37
CA SER A 144 34.88 -26.91 -16.94
C SER A 144 35.41 -26.64 -18.35
N ASP A 145 34.77 -25.76 -19.12
CA ASP A 145 35.18 -25.45 -20.49
C ASP A 145 36.25 -24.34 -20.59
N TYR A 146 36.33 -23.41 -19.63
CA TYR A 146 37.26 -22.26 -19.73
C TYR A 146 38.74 -22.61 -19.52
N LEU A 147 39.06 -23.72 -18.81
CA LEU A 147 40.44 -24.10 -18.47
C LEU A 147 41.11 -25.09 -19.42
N GLN A 148 40.46 -25.50 -20.51
CA GLN A 148 41.10 -26.33 -21.56
C GLN A 148 40.94 -25.72 -22.96
N SER A 149 42.08 -25.26 -23.49
CA SER A 149 42.16 -24.43 -24.69
C SER A 149 41.90 -25.14 -26.02
N LYS A 150 41.52 -24.34 -27.04
CA LYS A 150 41.76 -24.59 -28.48
C LYS A 150 41.59 -26.05 -28.95
N ALA A 151 40.35 -26.50 -29.05
CA ALA A 151 40.00 -27.65 -29.88
C ALA A 151 38.84 -27.26 -30.81
N GLU A 152 39.06 -27.41 -32.12
CA GLU A 152 37.95 -27.41 -33.09
C GLU A 152 37.16 -28.71 -32.89
N ASN A 153 35.81 -28.63 -32.91
CA ASN A 153 34.87 -29.72 -32.63
C ASN A 153 34.77 -30.21 -31.16
N LYS A 154 34.39 -29.32 -30.23
CA LYS A 154 33.59 -29.72 -29.04
C LYS A 154 32.08 -29.69 -29.39
N PRO A 155 31.24 -30.57 -28.81
CA PRO A 155 29.79 -30.49 -28.95
C PRO A 155 29.23 -29.26 -28.21
N PRO A 156 28.06 -28.72 -28.61
CA PRO A 156 27.52 -27.48 -28.04
C PRO A 156 26.97 -27.66 -26.61
N LEU A 157 27.12 -26.61 -25.79
CA LEU A 157 26.71 -26.52 -24.38
C LEU A 157 25.18 -26.44 -24.18
N HIS A 158 24.44 -27.51 -24.42
CA HIS A 158 22.98 -27.53 -24.34
C HIS A 158 22.42 -27.04 -22.97
N LEU A 159 21.86 -25.81 -22.94
CA LEU A 159 21.02 -25.34 -21.84
C LEU A 159 19.67 -26.09 -21.89
N ASN A 160 19.63 -27.25 -21.23
CA ASN A 160 18.43 -28.09 -21.15
C ASN A 160 17.30 -27.49 -20.30
N ASN A 161 17.56 -26.42 -19.53
CA ASN A 161 16.55 -25.77 -18.70
C ASN A 161 16.24 -24.34 -19.17
N LEU A 162 14.98 -24.15 -19.60
CA LEU A 162 14.46 -22.88 -20.13
C LEU A 162 14.12 -21.85 -19.05
N SER A 163 14.02 -22.22 -17.76
CA SER A 163 13.68 -21.26 -16.70
C SER A 163 14.84 -20.31 -16.37
N LEU A 164 16.10 -20.79 -16.50
CA LEU A 164 17.31 -20.00 -16.24
C LEU A 164 17.39 -18.70 -17.07
N PHE A 165 16.84 -18.72 -18.29
CA PHE A 165 16.81 -17.59 -19.22
C PHE A 165 16.08 -16.35 -18.69
N TRP A 166 15.06 -16.55 -17.85
CA TRP A 166 14.40 -15.44 -17.15
C TRP A 166 14.92 -15.29 -15.72
N GLN A 167 15.19 -16.38 -15.01
CA GLN A 167 15.57 -16.34 -13.59
C GLN A 167 16.89 -15.60 -13.36
N ILE A 168 17.96 -15.95 -14.07
CA ILE A 168 19.29 -15.34 -13.84
C ILE A 168 19.23 -13.81 -14.05
N PRO A 169 18.71 -13.27 -15.19
CA PRO A 169 18.53 -11.83 -15.36
C PRO A 169 17.56 -11.21 -14.33
N ALA A 170 16.43 -11.87 -14.05
CA ALA A 170 15.42 -11.34 -13.13
C ALA A 170 15.94 -11.14 -11.69
N PHE A 171 16.94 -11.93 -11.29
CA PHE A 171 17.60 -11.84 -9.99
C PHE A 171 19.03 -11.26 -10.03
N CYS A 172 19.43 -10.57 -11.12
CA CYS A 172 20.66 -9.78 -11.15
C CYS A 172 20.74 -8.77 -9.99
N GLY A 173 21.84 -8.77 -9.24
CA GLY A 173 21.95 -7.99 -7.99
C GLY A 173 20.90 -8.40 -6.95
N ASP A 174 20.60 -7.56 -5.96
CA ASP A 174 19.64 -7.93 -4.90
C ASP A 174 18.17 -7.77 -5.34
N ALA A 175 17.89 -7.85 -6.64
CA ALA A 175 16.64 -7.39 -7.24
C ALA A 175 15.43 -8.26 -6.90
N ILE A 176 14.25 -7.66 -7.02
CA ILE A 176 12.95 -8.29 -6.76
C ILE A 176 12.11 -8.42 -8.04
N VAL A 177 11.22 -9.41 -8.03
CA VAL A 177 10.24 -9.71 -9.07
C VAL A 177 8.86 -9.66 -8.44
N VAL A 178 7.87 -9.07 -9.13
CA VAL A 178 6.47 -9.09 -8.68
C VAL A 178 5.80 -10.37 -9.18
N ASP A 179 5.05 -11.05 -8.30
CA ASP A 179 4.15 -12.12 -8.71
C ASP A 179 2.92 -11.52 -9.42
N GLN A 180 2.76 -11.93 -10.67
CA GLN A 180 1.74 -11.43 -11.60
C GLN A 180 0.36 -12.00 -11.27
N ASN A 181 0.30 -13.25 -10.83
CA ASN A 181 -0.96 -13.88 -10.45
C ASN A 181 -1.43 -13.20 -9.16
N TYR A 182 -0.61 -13.18 -8.11
CA TYR A 182 -0.93 -12.46 -6.87
C TYR A 182 -1.39 -11.00 -7.11
N ALA A 183 -0.73 -10.26 -8.01
CA ALA A 183 -1.14 -8.89 -8.35
C ALA A 183 -2.50 -8.82 -9.07
N LYS A 184 -2.79 -9.76 -9.96
CA LYS A 184 -4.08 -9.91 -10.67
C LYS A 184 -5.19 -10.34 -9.71
N ASP A 185 -4.97 -11.41 -8.96
CA ASP A 185 -5.94 -12.03 -8.04
C ASP A 185 -6.31 -11.04 -6.93
N ARG A 186 -5.33 -10.26 -6.44
CA ARG A 186 -5.55 -9.11 -5.55
C ARG A 186 -6.40 -8.02 -6.21
N SER A 187 -6.16 -7.68 -7.48
CA SER A 187 -6.97 -6.68 -8.19
C SER A 187 -8.41 -7.17 -8.42
N LYS A 188 -8.60 -8.44 -8.78
CA LYS A 188 -9.87 -9.14 -8.96
C LYS A 188 -10.68 -9.23 -7.66
N ALA A 189 -10.09 -9.72 -6.57
CA ALA A 189 -10.74 -9.73 -5.25
C ALA A 189 -11.10 -8.32 -4.75
N LEU A 190 -10.26 -7.32 -5.08
CA LEU A 190 -10.57 -5.91 -4.83
C LEU A 190 -11.71 -5.36 -5.71
N GLN A 191 -12.13 -6.03 -6.79
CA GLN A 191 -13.22 -5.64 -7.68
C GLN A 191 -14.52 -6.40 -7.39
N ASP A 192 -14.45 -7.71 -7.16
CA ASP A 192 -15.59 -8.55 -6.78
C ASP A 192 -16.27 -8.01 -5.50
N HIS A 193 -15.47 -7.54 -4.53
CA HIS A 193 -15.96 -6.88 -3.32
C HIS A 193 -16.42 -5.41 -3.52
N ARG A 194 -16.32 -4.85 -4.73
CA ARG A 194 -16.89 -3.54 -5.11
C ARG A 194 -18.18 -3.65 -5.94
N ALA A 195 -18.66 -4.85 -6.26
CA ALA A 195 -19.82 -5.10 -7.13
C ALA A 195 -21.17 -4.49 -6.65
N ALA A 196 -21.21 -3.82 -5.51
CA ALA A 196 -22.33 -2.98 -5.06
C ALA A 196 -22.39 -1.58 -5.72
N LYS A 197 -21.53 -1.29 -6.71
CA LYS A 197 -21.65 -0.17 -7.65
C LYS A 197 -21.62 -0.70 -9.08
N ASP A 198 -22.38 -0.05 -9.97
CA ASP A 198 -22.44 -0.35 -11.41
C ASP A 198 -21.13 -0.03 -12.15
N THR A 199 -20.16 -0.92 -11.99
CA THR A 199 -18.92 -0.99 -12.79
C THR A 199 -19.20 -1.62 -14.15
N TYR A 200 -20.13 -1.01 -14.91
CA TYR A 200 -20.47 -1.42 -16.26
C TYR A 200 -19.27 -1.19 -17.19
N THR A 201 -18.92 -2.19 -17.98
CA THR A 201 -17.71 -2.25 -18.84
C THR A 201 -18.01 -2.65 -20.29
N ALA A 202 -19.21 -3.13 -20.62
CA ALA A 202 -19.51 -3.71 -21.94
C ALA A 202 -19.48 -2.68 -23.10
N ASP A 203 -19.84 -1.42 -22.86
CA ASP A 203 -19.64 -0.30 -23.79
C ASP A 203 -18.16 -0.05 -24.14
N ILE A 204 -17.24 -0.42 -23.26
CA ILE A 204 -15.79 -0.35 -23.53
C ILE A 204 -15.39 -1.47 -24.49
N TRP A 205 -15.99 -2.66 -24.36
CA TRP A 205 -15.80 -3.79 -25.28
C TRP A 205 -16.37 -3.54 -26.68
N GLU A 206 -17.44 -2.74 -26.79
CA GLU A 206 -18.04 -2.30 -28.06
C GLU A 206 -17.21 -1.25 -28.83
N ARG A 207 -16.18 -0.63 -28.20
CA ARG A 207 -15.37 0.41 -28.85
C ARG A 207 -14.63 -0.13 -30.09
N ARG A 208 -14.79 0.59 -31.21
CA ARG A 208 -14.13 0.27 -32.49
C ARG A 208 -12.61 0.32 -32.37
N GLU A 209 -12.09 1.25 -31.58
CA GLU A 209 -10.68 1.45 -31.28
C GLU A 209 -10.07 0.20 -30.65
N LEU A 210 -10.79 -0.40 -29.70
CA LEU A 210 -10.39 -1.63 -29.02
C LEU A 210 -10.44 -2.83 -29.95
N THR A 211 -11.55 -3.03 -30.66
CA THR A 211 -11.70 -4.15 -31.61
C THR A 211 -10.62 -4.10 -32.72
N GLN A 212 -10.23 -2.89 -33.17
CA GLN A 212 -9.13 -2.72 -34.11
C GLN A 212 -7.74 -2.92 -33.49
N TRP A 213 -7.55 -2.68 -32.19
CA TRP A 213 -6.29 -2.98 -31.51
C TRP A 213 -6.12 -4.48 -31.25
N ILE A 214 -7.18 -5.17 -30.78
CA ILE A 214 -7.19 -6.63 -30.58
C ILE A 214 -7.02 -7.36 -31.93
N SER A 215 -7.93 -7.13 -32.88
CA SER A 215 -8.06 -8.00 -34.07
C SER A 215 -7.63 -7.34 -35.39
N GLY A 216 -7.11 -6.11 -35.36
CA GLY A 216 -6.68 -5.40 -36.57
C GLY A 216 -5.39 -5.97 -37.20
N PRO A 217 -5.10 -5.60 -38.46
CA PRO A 217 -3.95 -6.11 -39.22
C PRO A 217 -2.61 -5.42 -38.89
N GLU A 218 -2.60 -4.38 -38.06
CA GLU A 218 -1.38 -3.63 -37.71
C GLU A 218 -1.15 -3.54 -36.19
N PRO A 219 0.04 -3.94 -35.69
CA PRO A 219 0.41 -3.73 -34.30
C PRO A 219 0.43 -2.23 -33.96
N SER A 220 -0.11 -1.87 -32.80
CA SER A 220 -0.24 -0.48 -32.39
C SER A 220 -0.23 -0.29 -30.87
N VAL A 221 -0.03 0.97 -30.45
CA VAL A 221 -0.21 1.40 -29.06
C VAL A 221 -1.60 2.02 -28.92
N LEU A 222 -2.39 1.49 -27.99
CA LEU A 222 -3.70 2.02 -27.59
C LEU A 222 -3.60 2.60 -26.18
N VAL A 223 -3.77 3.92 -26.05
CA VAL A 223 -3.89 4.60 -24.76
C VAL A 223 -5.37 4.64 -24.38
N VAL A 224 -5.72 3.98 -23.28
CA VAL A 224 -7.08 3.94 -22.74
C VAL A 224 -7.18 4.98 -21.62
N GLN A 225 -7.80 6.11 -21.93
CA GLN A 225 -7.79 7.30 -21.09
C GLN A 225 -9.14 7.50 -20.39
N GLY A 226 -9.15 7.39 -19.07
CA GLY A 226 -10.29 7.69 -18.23
C GLY A 226 -10.19 9.04 -17.53
N THR A 227 -11.14 9.25 -16.62
CA THR A 227 -11.25 10.41 -15.75
C THR A 227 -11.18 9.97 -14.29
N SER A 228 -11.17 10.93 -13.36
CA SER A 228 -11.34 10.65 -11.92
C SER A 228 -12.64 9.93 -11.57
N GLN A 229 -13.63 9.91 -12.47
CA GLN A 229 -14.92 9.26 -12.28
C GLN A 229 -15.00 7.85 -12.89
N SER A 230 -14.07 7.49 -13.78
CA SER A 230 -14.04 6.17 -14.45
C SER A 230 -12.89 5.26 -14.03
N VAL A 231 -12.12 5.65 -13.01
CA VAL A 231 -11.03 4.82 -12.44
C VAL A 231 -11.51 3.41 -12.05
N GLU A 232 -12.63 3.31 -11.33
CA GLU A 232 -13.20 2.01 -10.92
C GLU A 232 -13.65 1.15 -12.12
N ARG A 233 -14.00 1.77 -13.26
CA ARG A 233 -14.31 1.06 -14.52
C ARG A 233 -13.04 0.56 -15.21
N LEU A 234 -11.99 1.40 -15.22
CA LEU A 234 -10.70 1.05 -15.84
C LEU A 234 -9.96 -0.05 -15.07
N GLU A 235 -9.98 -0.02 -13.73
CA GLU A 235 -9.42 -1.10 -12.91
C GLU A 235 -10.07 -2.44 -13.30
N LYS A 236 -11.40 -2.50 -13.36
CA LYS A 236 -12.15 -3.69 -13.77
C LYS A 236 -11.87 -4.13 -15.20
N PHE A 237 -12.02 -3.23 -16.17
CA PHE A 237 -11.73 -3.50 -17.58
C PHE A 237 -10.29 -3.97 -17.81
N SER A 238 -9.31 -3.51 -17.00
CA SER A 238 -7.92 -3.99 -17.09
C SER A 238 -7.73 -5.45 -16.67
N VAL A 239 -8.51 -5.95 -15.71
CA VAL A 239 -8.54 -7.38 -15.34
C VAL A 239 -9.27 -8.18 -16.41
N GLU A 240 -10.48 -7.76 -16.81
CA GLU A 240 -11.25 -8.41 -17.89
C GLU A 240 -10.42 -8.56 -19.18
N MET A 241 -9.65 -7.53 -19.54
CA MET A 241 -8.76 -7.53 -20.70
C MET A 241 -7.60 -8.52 -20.55
N VAL A 242 -6.99 -8.60 -19.36
CA VAL A 242 -5.90 -9.55 -19.08
C VAL A 242 -6.41 -10.99 -19.08
N ASP A 243 -7.57 -11.27 -18.47
CA ASP A 243 -8.21 -12.59 -18.56
C ASP A 243 -8.48 -12.99 -20.02
N TYR A 244 -9.16 -12.12 -20.78
CA TYR A 244 -9.47 -12.36 -22.19
C TYR A 244 -8.23 -12.62 -23.05
N LEU A 245 -7.13 -11.89 -22.84
CA LEU A 245 -5.91 -12.08 -23.62
C LEU A 245 -5.11 -13.30 -23.15
N GLN A 246 -4.99 -13.58 -21.85
CA GLN A 246 -4.25 -14.73 -21.32
C GLN A 246 -4.80 -16.08 -21.82
N GLU A 247 -6.11 -16.20 -22.02
CA GLU A 247 -6.75 -17.40 -22.63
C GLU A 247 -6.35 -17.63 -24.10
N ARG A 248 -5.84 -16.61 -24.80
CA ARG A 248 -5.76 -16.57 -26.27
C ARG A 248 -4.35 -16.34 -26.81
N CYS A 249 -3.50 -15.60 -26.11
CA CYS A 249 -2.19 -15.17 -26.60
C CYS A 249 -1.19 -14.85 -25.47
N PRO A 250 0.13 -14.87 -25.74
CA PRO A 250 1.13 -14.48 -24.76
C PRO A 250 0.94 -13.03 -24.29
N THR A 251 0.66 -12.86 -23.00
CA THR A 251 0.22 -11.59 -22.42
C THR A 251 1.11 -11.22 -21.23
N VAL A 252 1.73 -10.04 -21.32
CA VAL A 252 2.49 -9.36 -20.25
C VAL A 252 1.60 -8.30 -19.63
N PHE A 253 1.55 -8.21 -18.31
CA PHE A 253 0.69 -7.22 -17.65
C PHE A 253 1.21 -6.72 -16.31
N LEU A 254 0.91 -5.45 -16.00
CA LEU A 254 1.07 -4.88 -14.68
C LEU A 254 -0.18 -4.06 -14.36
N LEU A 255 -0.95 -4.57 -13.40
CA LEU A 255 -2.20 -4.00 -12.92
C LEU A 255 -2.00 -3.32 -11.56
N SER A 256 -2.93 -2.44 -11.22
CA SER A 256 -2.92 -1.71 -9.96
C SER A 256 -3.87 -2.34 -8.94
N PRO A 257 -3.59 -2.27 -7.63
CA PRO A 257 -2.35 -1.76 -7.01
C PRO A 257 -1.28 -2.84 -6.83
N LEU A 258 0.00 -2.49 -7.09
CA LEU A 258 1.14 -3.33 -6.72
C LEU A 258 1.34 -3.39 -5.18
N PRO A 259 2.13 -4.36 -4.66
CA PRO A 259 2.41 -4.46 -3.22
C PRO A 259 3.29 -3.30 -2.71
N THR A 260 3.06 -2.81 -1.49
CA THR A 260 3.68 -1.57 -0.98
C THR A 260 5.21 -1.59 -1.00
N PHE A 261 5.81 -2.72 -0.63
CA PHE A 261 7.27 -2.92 -0.58
C PHE A 261 7.96 -2.73 -1.94
N PHE A 262 7.27 -2.95 -3.06
CA PHE A 262 7.80 -2.66 -4.41
C PHE A 262 8.19 -1.17 -4.55
N TYR A 263 7.38 -0.27 -4.00
CA TYR A 263 7.63 1.18 -4.04
C TYR A 263 8.74 1.61 -3.08
N GLU A 264 8.85 0.95 -1.93
CA GLU A 264 9.87 1.24 -0.90
C GLU A 264 11.26 0.79 -1.35
N ASN A 265 11.39 -0.47 -1.81
CA ASN A 265 12.65 -1.06 -2.26
C ASN A 265 13.17 -0.41 -3.56
N SER A 266 12.29 0.10 -4.43
CA SER A 266 12.71 0.87 -5.61
C SER A 266 13.42 2.18 -5.22
N PHE A 267 12.88 2.90 -4.22
CA PHE A 267 13.42 4.19 -3.80
C PHE A 267 14.74 4.07 -3.03
N SER A 268 14.87 3.04 -2.18
CA SER A 268 16.10 2.82 -1.37
C SER A 268 17.36 2.55 -2.20
N ARG A 269 17.21 2.22 -3.49
CA ARG A 269 18.30 1.86 -4.41
C ARG A 269 18.54 2.88 -5.53
N GLY A 270 17.84 4.02 -5.52
CA GLY A 270 18.02 5.09 -6.51
C GLY A 270 17.49 4.77 -7.92
N VAL A 271 16.73 3.69 -8.10
CA VAL A 271 16.09 3.34 -9.38
C VAL A 271 14.81 4.16 -9.55
N SER A 272 14.56 4.74 -10.74
CA SER A 272 13.31 5.46 -11.00
C SER A 272 12.12 4.50 -10.99
N ARG A 273 10.92 4.98 -10.62
CA ARG A 273 9.73 4.12 -10.58
C ARG A 273 9.37 3.59 -11.96
N GLY A 274 9.50 4.43 -13.00
CA GLY A 274 9.39 3.97 -14.38
C GLY A 274 10.39 2.87 -14.73
N GLY A 275 11.65 2.99 -14.31
CA GLY A 275 12.69 1.98 -14.54
C GLY A 275 12.40 0.65 -13.83
N ALA A 276 11.91 0.70 -12.58
CA ALA A 276 11.49 -0.48 -11.84
C ALA A 276 10.32 -1.20 -12.52
N VAL A 277 9.33 -0.46 -13.06
CA VAL A 277 8.20 -1.03 -13.81
C VAL A 277 8.66 -1.62 -15.15
N LEU A 278 9.48 -0.90 -15.93
CA LEU A 278 10.03 -1.39 -17.20
C LEU A 278 10.91 -2.65 -17.00
N ARG A 279 11.63 -2.75 -15.87
CA ARG A 279 12.34 -3.98 -15.47
C ARG A 279 11.37 -5.15 -15.25
N GLN A 280 10.26 -4.94 -14.53
CA GLN A 280 9.27 -6.01 -14.34
C GLN A 280 8.70 -6.47 -15.69
N ILE A 281 8.36 -5.56 -16.60
CA ILE A 281 7.91 -5.87 -17.97
C ILE A 281 8.95 -6.74 -18.69
N ALA A 282 10.23 -6.36 -18.65
CA ALA A 282 11.31 -7.15 -19.26
C ALA A 282 11.44 -8.57 -18.68
N VAL A 283 11.24 -8.74 -17.36
CA VAL A 283 11.19 -10.08 -16.72
C VAL A 283 10.01 -10.91 -17.23
N GLN A 284 8.83 -10.30 -17.46
CA GLN A 284 7.69 -11.04 -18.02
C GLN A 284 7.94 -11.44 -19.48
N CYS A 285 8.52 -10.55 -20.29
CA CYS A 285 8.89 -10.87 -21.67
C CYS A 285 9.85 -12.07 -21.75
N LEU A 286 10.83 -12.16 -20.84
CA LEU A 286 11.74 -13.30 -20.74
C LEU A 286 11.05 -14.62 -20.30
N ARG A 287 9.91 -14.55 -19.61
CA ARG A 287 9.11 -15.75 -19.25
C ARG A 287 8.31 -16.32 -20.43
N ILE A 288 8.15 -15.58 -21.53
CA ILE A 288 7.46 -16.07 -22.73
C ILE A 288 8.42 -16.98 -23.52
N ILE A 289 8.32 -18.29 -23.32
CA ILE A 289 9.04 -19.29 -24.13
C ILE A 289 8.39 -19.35 -25.53
N PRO A 290 9.14 -19.11 -26.64
CA PRO A 290 8.60 -19.19 -27.99
C PRO A 290 8.05 -20.58 -28.34
N SER A 291 6.93 -20.65 -29.04
CA SER A 291 6.31 -21.91 -29.50
C SER A 291 7.30 -22.77 -30.29
N SER A 292 8.06 -22.13 -31.17
CA SER A 292 9.10 -22.74 -32.00
C SER A 292 10.23 -23.42 -31.19
N VAL A 293 10.48 -23.00 -29.95
CA VAL A 293 11.42 -23.66 -29.02
C VAL A 293 10.76 -24.85 -28.31
N LYS A 294 9.46 -24.78 -28.00
CA LYS A 294 8.68 -25.91 -27.42
C LYS A 294 8.53 -27.07 -28.40
N ASP A 295 8.28 -26.75 -29.67
CA ASP A 295 8.05 -27.74 -30.73
C ASP A 295 9.36 -28.31 -31.32
N GLY A 296 10.53 -27.91 -30.80
CA GLY A 296 11.86 -28.35 -31.26
C GLY A 296 12.28 -27.83 -32.66
N THR A 297 11.37 -27.18 -33.38
CA THR A 297 11.59 -26.64 -34.74
C THR A 297 12.68 -25.57 -34.79
N LEU A 298 12.79 -24.76 -33.74
CA LEU A 298 13.94 -23.88 -33.54
C LEU A 298 14.96 -24.61 -32.66
N SER A 299 15.92 -25.27 -33.30
CA SER A 299 17.15 -25.69 -32.62
C SER A 299 17.91 -24.42 -32.22
N PHE A 300 17.69 -23.95 -30.99
CA PHE A 300 18.52 -22.94 -30.36
C PHE A 300 19.93 -23.55 -30.20
N LEU A 301 20.79 -23.35 -31.20
CA LEU A 301 22.17 -23.82 -31.18
C LEU A 301 22.79 -23.24 -29.91
N ALA A 302 23.38 -24.07 -29.06
CA ALA A 302 23.52 -23.67 -27.66
C ALA A 302 24.49 -22.48 -27.43
N ASN A 303 25.31 -22.17 -28.43
CA ASN A 303 26.10 -20.94 -28.50
C ASN A 303 25.22 -19.67 -28.54
N ASP A 304 24.09 -19.70 -29.26
CA ASP A 304 23.12 -18.60 -29.30
C ASP A 304 22.36 -18.49 -27.97
N ALA A 305 22.06 -19.61 -27.32
CA ALA A 305 21.43 -19.64 -25.99
C ALA A 305 22.33 -18.97 -24.93
N LEU A 306 23.61 -19.35 -24.91
CA LEU A 306 24.61 -18.77 -24.03
C LEU A 306 24.87 -17.28 -24.35
N SER A 307 25.04 -16.93 -25.63
CA SER A 307 25.18 -15.54 -26.10
C SER A 307 23.98 -14.65 -25.72
N PHE A 308 22.77 -15.20 -25.78
CA PHE A 308 21.56 -14.53 -25.30
C PHE A 308 21.60 -14.32 -23.78
N LEU A 309 21.95 -15.36 -23.02
CA LEU A 309 21.99 -15.30 -21.55
C LEU A 309 23.08 -14.34 -21.03
N ASP A 310 24.28 -14.37 -21.62
CA ASP A 310 25.38 -13.42 -21.39
C ASP A 310 24.88 -11.97 -21.61
N LYS A 311 24.28 -11.70 -22.78
CA LYS A 311 23.74 -10.39 -23.16
C LYS A 311 22.63 -9.92 -22.21
N MET A 312 21.68 -10.78 -21.86
CA MET A 312 20.56 -10.40 -21.01
C MET A 312 20.99 -10.19 -19.56
N THR A 313 21.92 -11.00 -19.03
CA THR A 313 22.47 -10.85 -17.68
C THR A 313 23.26 -9.54 -17.56
N PHE A 314 24.12 -9.24 -18.54
CA PHE A 314 24.84 -7.97 -18.64
C PHE A 314 23.87 -6.78 -18.68
N ASN A 315 22.90 -6.79 -19.60
CA ASN A 315 21.87 -5.74 -19.68
C ASN A 315 21.16 -5.53 -18.34
N PHE A 316 20.74 -6.60 -17.66
CA PHE A 316 20.02 -6.51 -16.39
C PHE A 316 20.88 -6.04 -15.21
N GLN A 317 22.21 -6.15 -15.29
CA GLN A 317 23.14 -5.53 -14.32
C GLN A 317 23.42 -4.05 -14.64
N THR A 318 23.52 -3.66 -15.92
CA THR A 318 23.98 -2.30 -16.30
C THR A 318 22.88 -1.31 -16.67
N ALA A 319 21.62 -1.75 -16.84
CA ALA A 319 20.56 -0.93 -17.43
C ALA A 319 20.16 0.32 -16.61
N CYS A 320 20.13 1.47 -17.29
CA CYS A 320 19.37 2.64 -16.85
C CYS A 320 17.93 2.62 -17.41
N HIS A 321 17.14 3.68 -17.18
CA HIS A 321 15.75 3.78 -17.64
C HIS A 321 15.58 3.49 -19.15
N GLU A 322 16.50 3.98 -19.98
CA GLU A 322 16.39 3.88 -21.43
C GLU A 322 16.70 2.47 -21.98
N ASP A 323 17.49 1.69 -21.25
CA ASP A 323 18.03 0.39 -21.68
C ASP A 323 17.02 -0.77 -21.50
N TRP A 324 16.00 -0.58 -20.66
CA TRP A 324 14.94 -1.58 -20.48
C TRP A 324 14.16 -1.82 -21.77
N PHE A 325 13.97 -0.80 -22.61
CA PHE A 325 13.35 -0.99 -23.94
C PHE A 325 14.20 -1.90 -24.84
N SER A 326 15.53 -1.81 -24.78
CA SER A 326 16.45 -2.71 -25.51
C SER A 326 16.44 -4.14 -24.96
N SER A 327 16.13 -4.30 -23.67
CA SER A 327 15.97 -5.60 -23.01
C SER A 327 14.64 -6.26 -23.36
N ILE A 328 13.55 -5.49 -23.41
CA ILE A 328 12.24 -5.93 -23.91
C ILE A 328 12.34 -6.31 -25.40
N GLU A 329 13.03 -5.49 -26.22
CA GLU A 329 13.30 -5.81 -27.63
C GLU A 329 13.95 -7.17 -27.79
N ALA A 330 15.07 -7.41 -27.10
CA ALA A 330 15.80 -8.69 -27.18
C ALA A 330 14.97 -9.89 -26.70
N ALA A 331 14.18 -9.74 -25.64
CA ALA A 331 13.30 -10.81 -25.14
C ALA A 331 12.14 -11.14 -26.08
N LEU A 332 11.68 -10.16 -26.87
CA LEU A 332 10.55 -10.31 -27.81
C LEU A 332 10.98 -10.69 -29.24
N SER A 333 12.25 -10.56 -29.61
CA SER A 333 12.80 -10.83 -30.95
C SER A 333 12.49 -12.21 -31.57
N TYR A 334 12.04 -13.18 -30.77
CA TYR A 334 11.77 -14.56 -31.19
C TYR A 334 10.29 -14.94 -31.12
N GLN A 335 9.41 -14.00 -30.80
CA GLN A 335 7.97 -14.22 -30.62
C GLN A 335 7.20 -13.88 -31.90
N GLU A 336 6.13 -14.63 -32.19
CA GLU A 336 5.24 -14.33 -33.32
C GLU A 336 4.25 -13.21 -32.98
N GLN A 337 3.63 -13.26 -31.80
CA GLN A 337 2.68 -12.26 -31.31
C GLN A 337 2.72 -12.16 -29.78
N VAL A 338 2.73 -10.93 -29.23
CA VAL A 338 2.69 -10.67 -27.78
C VAL A 338 1.87 -9.42 -27.48
N TYR A 339 1.06 -9.49 -26.42
CA TYR A 339 0.29 -8.37 -25.89
C TYR A 339 0.92 -7.86 -24.59
N ILE A 340 0.93 -6.53 -24.39
CA ILE A 340 1.34 -5.87 -23.15
C ILE A 340 0.18 -5.00 -22.65
N VAL A 341 -0.28 -5.19 -21.41
CA VAL A 341 -1.37 -4.41 -20.78
C VAL A 341 -0.87 -3.73 -19.51
N LEU A 342 -0.78 -2.40 -19.51
CA LEU A 342 -0.21 -1.62 -18.41
C LEU A 342 -1.23 -0.63 -17.84
N ASP A 343 -1.62 -0.77 -16.58
CA ASP A 343 -2.21 0.35 -15.85
C ASP A 343 -1.09 1.21 -15.24
N ILE A 344 -0.87 2.41 -15.77
CA ILE A 344 0.17 3.31 -15.26
C ILE A 344 -0.22 4.02 -13.95
N SER A 345 -1.42 3.77 -13.40
CA SER A 345 -1.81 4.27 -12.07
C SER A 345 -0.86 3.79 -10.96
N ILE A 346 -0.17 2.65 -11.16
CA ILE A 346 0.91 2.11 -10.31
C ILE A 346 2.06 3.10 -10.07
N LEU A 347 2.28 4.06 -10.97
CA LEU A 347 3.31 5.08 -10.78
C LEU A 347 2.90 6.17 -9.77
N HIS A 348 1.61 6.25 -9.43
CA HIS A 348 1.01 7.19 -8.48
C HIS A 348 1.37 8.66 -8.77
N GLN A 349 2.27 9.27 -8.00
CA GLN A 349 2.74 10.65 -8.22
C GLN A 349 3.81 10.76 -9.32
N HIS A 350 4.45 9.65 -9.69
CA HIS A 350 5.51 9.55 -10.70
C HIS A 350 4.96 9.21 -12.10
N SER A 351 3.67 9.48 -12.38
CA SER A 351 3.06 9.16 -13.69
C SER A 351 3.73 9.89 -14.87
N ARG A 352 4.55 10.91 -14.61
CA ARG A 352 5.41 11.57 -15.61
C ARG A 352 6.47 10.65 -16.19
N ASP A 353 6.94 9.65 -15.45
CA ASP A 353 7.92 8.65 -15.93
C ASP A 353 7.41 7.90 -17.18
N ALA A 354 6.08 7.75 -17.31
CA ALA A 354 5.43 7.07 -18.43
C ALA A 354 5.07 7.99 -19.62
N PHE A 355 5.28 9.31 -19.56
CA PHE A 355 4.83 10.23 -20.62
C PHE A 355 5.51 9.98 -21.99
N SER A 356 6.72 9.43 -22.00
CA SER A 356 7.41 9.03 -23.24
C SER A 356 7.04 7.63 -23.74
N TRP A 357 6.41 6.80 -22.90
CA TRP A 357 6.23 5.37 -23.17
C TRP A 357 5.41 5.08 -24.44
N PRO A 358 4.31 5.79 -24.78
CA PRO A 358 3.57 5.51 -26.02
C PRO A 358 4.45 5.64 -27.28
N ALA A 359 5.29 6.68 -27.35
CA ALA A 359 6.24 6.87 -28.46
C ALA A 359 7.38 5.85 -28.43
N ARG A 360 7.88 5.46 -27.24
CA ARG A 360 8.92 4.43 -27.10
C ARG A 360 8.41 3.03 -27.49
N PHE A 361 7.21 2.67 -27.08
CA PHE A 361 6.55 1.42 -27.50
C PHE A 361 6.22 1.42 -29.00
N PHE A 362 5.78 2.54 -29.59
CA PHE A 362 5.61 2.64 -31.04
C PHE A 362 6.92 2.37 -31.81
N ASN A 363 8.03 2.97 -31.37
CA ASN A 363 9.34 2.71 -31.98
C ASN A 363 9.78 1.25 -31.81
N LEU A 364 9.52 0.65 -30.64
CA LEU A 364 9.79 -0.77 -30.37
C LEU A 364 8.97 -1.69 -31.29
N ILE A 365 7.68 -1.43 -31.46
CA ILE A 365 6.80 -2.13 -32.40
C ILE A 365 7.37 -2.09 -33.82
N HIS A 366 7.83 -0.93 -34.29
CA HIS A 366 8.41 -0.83 -35.64
C HIS A 366 9.68 -1.68 -35.80
N LYS A 367 10.55 -1.76 -34.78
CA LYS A 367 11.72 -2.64 -34.81
C LYS A 367 11.33 -4.12 -34.86
N LEU A 368 10.43 -4.51 -33.95
CA LEU A 368 9.94 -5.88 -33.79
C LEU A 368 9.16 -6.38 -35.03
N ARG A 369 8.43 -5.50 -35.73
CA ARG A 369 7.80 -5.81 -37.03
C ARG A 369 8.83 -6.24 -38.08
N GLY A 370 10.05 -5.69 -38.04
CA GLY A 370 11.18 -6.12 -38.88
C GLY A 370 11.76 -7.50 -38.51
N GLN A 371 11.48 -7.97 -37.30
CA GLN A 371 11.83 -9.30 -36.78
C GLN A 371 10.65 -10.30 -36.88
N LYS A 372 9.53 -9.89 -37.50
CA LYS A 372 8.24 -10.60 -37.65
C LYS A 372 7.39 -10.74 -36.37
N THR A 373 7.67 -9.97 -35.34
CA THR A 373 6.91 -9.99 -34.07
C THR A 373 5.77 -8.97 -34.09
N ASP A 374 4.53 -9.44 -33.91
CA ASP A 374 3.32 -8.64 -33.70
C ASP A 374 3.19 -8.25 -32.20
N LEU A 375 3.87 -7.16 -31.81
CA LEU A 375 3.75 -6.57 -30.47
C LEU A 375 2.57 -5.59 -30.42
N ARG A 376 1.64 -5.78 -29.48
CA ARG A 376 0.53 -4.85 -29.22
C ARG A 376 0.55 -4.35 -27.79
N VAL A 377 0.38 -3.04 -27.58
CA VAL A 377 0.52 -2.43 -26.25
C VAL A 377 -0.72 -1.60 -25.89
N MET A 378 -1.32 -1.90 -24.74
CA MET A 378 -2.36 -1.11 -24.11
C MET A 378 -1.79 -0.38 -22.89
N ILE A 379 -2.08 0.92 -22.79
CA ILE A 379 -1.67 1.78 -21.66
C ILE A 379 -2.92 2.42 -21.08
N LEU A 380 -3.39 1.93 -19.93
CA LEU A 380 -4.54 2.46 -19.22
C LEU A 380 -4.14 3.56 -18.25
N THR A 381 -4.94 4.62 -18.17
CA THR A 381 -4.67 5.78 -17.30
C THR A 381 -5.95 6.48 -16.86
N GLY A 382 -6.12 6.70 -15.56
CA GLY A 382 -7.18 7.58 -15.00
C GLY A 382 -6.85 9.08 -15.05
N ARG A 383 -5.82 9.48 -15.81
CA ARG A 383 -5.34 10.86 -15.99
C ARG A 383 -5.06 11.16 -17.45
N SER A 384 -5.28 12.40 -17.88
CA SER A 384 -4.93 12.83 -19.23
C SER A 384 -3.42 12.85 -19.47
N ILE A 385 -2.99 12.40 -20.66
CA ILE A 385 -1.59 12.46 -21.13
C ILE A 385 -1.49 13.43 -22.32
N ASP A 386 -1.87 14.68 -22.09
CA ASP A 386 -1.80 15.73 -23.10
C ASP A 386 -0.34 16.14 -23.38
N GLY A 387 0.04 16.16 -24.67
CA GLY A 387 1.20 16.92 -25.16
C GLY A 387 2.41 16.15 -25.70
N LEU A 388 2.46 14.82 -25.64
CA LEU A 388 3.64 14.02 -26.11
C LEU A 388 3.30 12.79 -26.97
N LEU A 389 2.05 12.65 -27.41
CA LEU A 389 1.60 11.50 -28.20
C LEU A 389 2.05 11.64 -29.67
N GLY A 390 2.78 10.65 -30.18
CA GLY A 390 3.18 10.59 -31.58
C GLY A 390 1.98 10.34 -32.50
N ALA A 391 2.05 10.82 -33.76
CA ALA A 391 0.94 10.88 -34.72
C ALA A 391 0.24 9.54 -35.08
N THR A 392 0.77 8.42 -34.62
CA THR A 392 0.26 7.04 -34.79
C THR A 392 -0.34 6.43 -33.53
N THR A 393 -0.27 7.13 -32.38
CA THR A 393 -0.81 6.65 -31.10
C THR A 393 -2.32 6.79 -31.10
N ARG A 394 -3.05 5.70 -30.81
CA ARG A 394 -4.51 5.74 -30.70
C ARG A 394 -4.92 6.04 -29.26
N ILE A 395 -5.90 6.91 -29.08
CA ILE A 395 -6.51 7.22 -27.78
C ILE A 395 -7.95 6.69 -27.80
N MET A 396 -8.36 6.02 -26.73
CA MET A 396 -9.74 5.62 -26.49
C MET A 396 -10.20 6.19 -25.15
N SER A 397 -11.15 7.12 -25.18
CA SER A 397 -11.73 7.70 -23.95
C SER A 397 -12.69 6.73 -23.27
N VAL A 398 -12.63 6.66 -21.95
CA VAL A 398 -13.57 5.90 -21.10
C VAL A 398 -14.19 6.84 -20.09
N ASP A 399 -15.44 7.23 -20.35
CA ASP A 399 -16.19 8.20 -19.57
C ASP A 399 -16.88 7.55 -18.35
N MET A 400 -17.78 8.28 -17.69
CA MET A 400 -18.70 7.73 -16.68
C MET A 400 -19.47 6.52 -17.22
N ALA A 401 -19.90 5.63 -16.32
CA ALA A 401 -20.81 4.55 -16.70
C ALA A 401 -22.15 5.15 -17.20
N PRO A 402 -22.82 4.50 -18.19
CA PRO A 402 -24.17 4.88 -18.59
C PRO A 402 -25.13 4.92 -17.39
N GLN A 403 -26.00 5.93 -17.32
CA GLN A 403 -27.02 6.05 -16.25
C GLN A 403 -28.05 4.91 -16.27
N SER A 404 -28.18 4.25 -17.42
CA SER A 404 -28.93 3.00 -17.62
C SER A 404 -28.09 2.11 -18.54
N PRO A 405 -27.98 0.79 -18.32
CA PRO A 405 -27.61 -0.14 -19.38
C PRO A 405 -28.57 0.02 -20.57
N PRO A 406 -28.13 -0.20 -21.82
CA PRO A 406 -29.04 -0.22 -22.96
C PRO A 406 -30.14 -1.27 -22.75
N HIS A 407 -31.38 -0.90 -23.06
CA HIS A 407 -32.58 -1.69 -22.76
C HIS A 407 -32.51 -3.11 -23.37
N ALA A 408 -32.65 -4.13 -22.53
CA ALA A 408 -32.77 -5.53 -22.95
C ALA A 408 -34.20 -5.89 -23.41
N ASP A 409 -34.86 -4.98 -24.13
CA ASP A 409 -36.20 -5.19 -24.68
C ASP A 409 -36.09 -5.90 -26.05
N GLY A 410 -36.25 -7.22 -26.08
CA GLY A 410 -36.49 -7.96 -27.33
C GLY A 410 -35.81 -9.31 -27.54
N LEU A 411 -35.13 -9.89 -26.54
CA LEU A 411 -34.52 -11.23 -26.65
C LEU A 411 -35.18 -12.24 -25.69
N SER A 412 -35.13 -13.52 -26.04
CA SER A 412 -35.83 -14.62 -25.37
C SER A 412 -35.04 -15.25 -24.22
N GLU A 413 -35.70 -15.98 -23.32
CA GLU A 413 -35.03 -16.65 -22.17
C GLU A 413 -33.95 -17.66 -22.60
N SER A 414 -33.98 -18.17 -23.84
CA SER A 414 -32.91 -19.01 -24.40
C SER A 414 -31.61 -18.26 -24.73
N GLU A 415 -31.63 -16.93 -24.81
CA GLU A 415 -30.49 -16.11 -25.23
C GLU A 415 -29.72 -15.49 -24.06
N HIS A 416 -30.27 -15.52 -22.84
CA HIS A 416 -29.57 -15.09 -21.62
C HIS A 416 -28.31 -15.90 -21.29
N ALA A 417 -28.14 -17.10 -21.86
CA ALA A 417 -26.92 -17.90 -21.75
C ALA A 417 -25.77 -17.42 -22.66
N SER A 418 -26.03 -16.50 -23.59
CA SER A 418 -25.13 -16.16 -24.70
C SER A 418 -24.34 -14.87 -24.51
N VAL A 419 -24.60 -14.08 -23.46
CA VAL A 419 -23.91 -12.80 -23.19
C VAL A 419 -22.58 -13.05 -22.47
N TYR A 420 -21.67 -13.76 -23.14
CA TYR A 420 -20.29 -13.98 -22.72
C TYR A 420 -19.32 -13.76 -23.90
N LEU A 421 -18.03 -13.59 -23.56
CA LEU A 421 -16.91 -13.28 -24.46
C LEU A 421 -16.97 -13.99 -25.82
N PRO A 422 -16.59 -13.32 -26.93
CA PRO A 422 -16.81 -13.81 -28.30
C PRO A 422 -16.25 -15.23 -28.50
N GLN A 423 -17.17 -16.16 -28.77
CA GLN A 423 -16.87 -17.60 -28.81
C GLN A 423 -16.22 -18.04 -30.13
N SER A 424 -15.47 -19.15 -30.07
CA SER A 424 -14.70 -19.65 -31.21
C SER A 424 -15.55 -20.35 -32.27
N ASN A 425 -15.43 -19.94 -33.54
CA ASN A 425 -15.96 -20.70 -34.68
C ASN A 425 -14.83 -21.40 -35.45
N LYS A 426 -14.82 -22.74 -35.42
CA LYS A 426 -14.06 -23.57 -36.38
C LYS A 426 -14.93 -23.82 -37.63
N PRO A 427 -14.37 -23.80 -38.84
CA PRO A 427 -15.16 -23.85 -40.07
C PRO A 427 -15.73 -25.25 -40.37
N ARG A 428 -17.00 -25.30 -40.80
CA ARG A 428 -17.61 -26.42 -41.54
C ARG A 428 -18.53 -25.90 -42.66
N VAL A 429 -18.93 -26.80 -43.56
CA VAL A 429 -19.25 -26.49 -44.96
C VAL A 429 -20.72 -26.80 -45.33
N ILE A 430 -21.38 -25.81 -45.95
CA ILE A 430 -22.46 -25.83 -46.98
C ILE A 430 -23.43 -27.04 -47.02
N VAL A 431 -24.75 -26.77 -46.90
CA VAL A 431 -25.85 -27.19 -47.81
C VAL A 431 -26.97 -26.11 -47.74
N SER A 432 -27.86 -26.05 -48.75
CA SER A 432 -28.63 -24.85 -49.17
C SER A 432 -30.18 -24.96 -49.09
N LEU A 433 -30.85 -23.80 -49.30
CA LEU A 433 -32.19 -23.61 -49.95
C LEU A 433 -33.50 -23.70 -49.08
N PRO A 434 -34.64 -23.08 -49.50
CA PRO A 434 -35.35 -22.10 -48.64
C PRO A 434 -36.92 -22.17 -48.69
N ALA A 435 -37.59 -21.00 -48.51
CA ALA A 435 -39.00 -20.66 -48.86
C ALA A 435 -40.06 -20.95 -47.75
N LEU A 436 -41.23 -20.26 -47.64
CA LEU A 436 -41.77 -19.02 -48.25
C LEU A 436 -42.97 -18.45 -47.42
N ALA A 437 -43.31 -17.17 -47.66
CA ALA A 437 -44.67 -16.60 -47.81
C ALA A 437 -45.62 -16.30 -46.61
N ASP A 438 -46.54 -15.36 -46.92
CA ASP A 438 -47.85 -14.96 -46.36
C ASP A 438 -47.89 -14.37 -44.92
N ASP A 439 -48.40 -13.15 -44.67
CA ASP A 439 -49.70 -12.46 -44.98
C ASP A 439 -50.79 -12.75 -43.92
N THR A 440 -51.63 -11.84 -43.43
CA THR A 440 -51.78 -10.34 -43.48
C THR A 440 -52.37 -9.88 -42.10
N GLU A 441 -52.99 -8.73 -41.78
CA GLU A 441 -53.53 -7.54 -42.50
C GLU A 441 -53.72 -6.31 -41.55
N THR A 442 -54.45 -5.29 -42.04
CA THR A 442 -55.28 -4.20 -41.42
C THR A 442 -55.32 -3.90 -39.90
N THR A 443 -55.56 -2.65 -39.42
CA THR A 443 -55.38 -1.26 -39.93
C THR A 443 -55.71 -0.24 -38.80
N LYS A 444 -55.02 0.94 -38.81
CA LYS A 444 -55.56 2.30 -38.48
C LYS A 444 -56.03 2.58 -37.02
N GLU A 445 -56.22 3.84 -36.57
CA GLU A 445 -56.14 5.17 -37.22
C GLU A 445 -55.63 6.30 -36.26
N THR A 446 -54.68 7.13 -36.76
CA THR A 446 -54.55 8.62 -36.65
C THR A 446 -54.76 9.38 -35.31
N PHE A 447 -53.75 10.15 -34.84
CA PHE A 447 -53.57 11.64 -34.96
C PHE A 447 -54.40 12.49 -33.92
N ASP A 448 -54.05 13.73 -33.52
CA ASP A 448 -52.92 14.61 -33.92
C ASP A 448 -52.40 15.58 -32.83
N GLN A 449 -51.18 16.09 -33.09
CA GLN A 449 -50.50 17.36 -32.74
C GLN A 449 -51.12 18.48 -31.82
N ASN A 450 -50.23 19.06 -30.98
CA ASN A 450 -49.98 20.52 -30.72
C ASN A 450 -51.07 21.41 -30.03
N SER A 451 -50.79 22.54 -29.33
CA SER A 451 -49.55 23.24 -28.89
C SER A 451 -49.80 24.33 -27.80
N THR A 452 -48.72 24.85 -27.18
CA THR A 452 -48.49 26.24 -26.64
C THR A 452 -49.22 26.81 -25.39
N GLN A 453 -48.39 27.26 -24.42
CA GLN A 453 -48.45 28.46 -23.51
C GLN A 453 -49.76 29.29 -23.40
N SER A 454 -50.21 29.76 -22.21
CA SER A 454 -49.58 30.83 -21.38
C SER A 454 -50.31 31.13 -20.03
N ASP A 455 -49.69 31.93 -19.14
CA ASP A 455 -50.24 32.46 -17.85
C ASP A 455 -50.89 33.88 -17.99
N PRO A 456 -51.19 34.71 -16.94
CA PRO A 456 -51.53 34.53 -15.49
C PRO A 456 -52.76 35.39 -15.00
N ILE A 457 -52.93 35.56 -13.66
CA ILE A 457 -53.36 36.79 -12.89
C ILE A 457 -54.68 36.76 -12.03
N ASN A 458 -54.51 36.96 -10.69
CA ASN A 458 -55.38 37.54 -9.61
C ASN A 458 -56.87 37.13 -9.41
N GLY A 459 -57.45 37.23 -8.19
CA GLY A 459 -56.93 37.62 -6.86
C GLY A 459 -58.03 38.07 -5.85
N ASN A 460 -57.64 38.64 -4.69
CA ASN A 460 -58.47 39.28 -3.61
C ASN A 460 -59.31 38.37 -2.66
N ARG A 461 -59.63 38.73 -1.39
CA ARG A 461 -58.97 39.56 -0.33
C ARG A 461 -59.72 39.44 1.04
N LYS A 462 -59.13 40.00 2.12
CA LYS A 462 -59.57 40.16 3.55
C LYS A 462 -59.04 39.09 4.53
N GLU A 463 -58.41 39.36 5.68
CA GLU A 463 -58.53 40.38 6.77
C GLU A 463 -59.59 39.99 7.84
N GLU A 464 -59.36 40.01 9.16
CA GLU A 464 -58.14 40.27 9.96
C GLU A 464 -58.29 39.79 11.45
N ARG A 465 -57.16 39.43 12.12
CA ARG A 465 -56.89 39.48 13.61
C ARG A 465 -57.72 38.59 14.58
N GLN A 466 -57.22 38.12 15.74
CA GLN A 466 -55.90 38.29 16.41
C GLN A 466 -55.54 37.17 17.44
N ASN A 467 -54.23 36.98 17.65
CA ASN A 467 -53.51 36.53 18.88
C ASN A 467 -53.30 35.03 19.26
N LEU A 468 -52.06 34.81 19.77
CA LEU A 468 -51.47 33.71 20.57
C LEU A 468 -51.11 32.34 19.92
N VAL A 469 -49.95 32.34 19.26
CA VAL A 469 -48.82 31.35 19.37
C VAL A 469 -49.16 29.84 19.43
N GLU A 470 -48.92 29.14 18.32
CA GLU A 470 -48.66 27.68 18.26
C GLU A 470 -47.27 27.39 17.66
N GLY A 471 -46.71 26.18 17.91
CA GLY A 471 -45.35 25.83 17.47
C GLY A 471 -44.84 24.41 17.79
N THR A 472 -45.71 23.41 17.74
CA THR A 472 -45.41 21.96 17.57
C THR A 472 -44.06 21.37 18.07
N HIS A 473 -44.08 20.72 19.24
CA HIS A 473 -43.02 19.79 19.69
C HIS A 473 -43.28 18.33 19.26
N ARG A 474 -42.28 17.65 18.64
CA ARG A 474 -41.69 16.34 19.07
C ARG A 474 -40.91 15.60 17.96
N SER A 475 -39.57 15.61 18.02
CA SER A 475 -38.66 14.50 17.60
C SER A 475 -37.17 14.87 17.80
N GLY A 476 -36.80 15.36 18.99
CA GLY A 476 -35.48 16.00 19.19
C GLY A 476 -34.27 15.06 19.32
N LEU A 477 -33.51 14.89 18.24
CA LEU A 477 -32.05 14.67 18.30
C LEU A 477 -31.34 16.02 18.13
N GLY A 478 -31.21 16.77 19.22
CA GLY A 478 -30.62 18.12 19.22
C GLY A 478 -29.09 18.10 19.18
N SER A 479 -28.51 18.69 18.14
CA SER A 479 -27.07 18.95 18.03
C SER A 479 -26.64 20.06 18.99
N PHE A 480 -25.82 19.74 19.98
CA PHE A 480 -25.21 20.74 20.86
C PHE A 480 -23.96 21.37 20.20
N GLN A 481 -24.19 22.41 19.38
CA GLN A 481 -23.14 23.38 19.08
C GLN A 481 -22.92 24.26 20.32
N ALA A 482 -21.74 24.17 20.92
CA ALA A 482 -21.28 25.17 21.88
C ALA A 482 -20.83 26.44 21.13
N ALA A 483 -20.94 27.60 21.79
CA ALA A 483 -20.81 28.91 21.15
C ALA A 483 -19.46 29.11 20.43
N ASP A 484 -19.55 29.62 19.20
CA ASP A 484 -18.40 30.11 18.45
C ASP A 484 -18.07 31.55 18.89
N SER A 485 -17.11 31.69 19.80
CA SER A 485 -16.46 32.98 20.08
C SER A 485 -15.08 32.98 19.44
N GLY A 486 -14.92 33.82 18.41
CA GLY A 486 -13.85 33.74 17.44
C GLY A 486 -12.42 33.75 18.00
N VAL A 487 -11.83 32.57 18.11
CA VAL A 487 -10.39 32.37 18.26
C VAL A 487 -9.89 31.47 17.14
N THR A 488 -9.12 32.06 16.22
CA THR A 488 -8.36 31.35 15.17
C THR A 488 -7.34 30.42 15.83
N SER A 489 -7.76 29.19 16.14
CA SER A 489 -7.09 28.32 17.10
C SER A 489 -6.17 27.30 16.43
N GLU A 490 -4.93 27.72 16.19
CA GLU A 490 -3.83 26.83 15.84
C GLU A 490 -3.73 25.65 16.82
N GLY A 491 -3.45 24.46 16.30
CA GLY A 491 -3.40 23.20 17.05
C GLY A 491 -4.71 22.67 17.66
N SER A 492 -5.87 23.25 17.33
CA SER A 492 -7.16 22.80 17.89
C SER A 492 -7.58 21.39 17.41
N PRO A 493 -7.93 20.45 18.32
CA PRO A 493 -8.32 19.08 17.97
C PRO A 493 -9.70 18.96 17.29
N ILE A 494 -10.42 20.08 17.12
CA ILE A 494 -11.74 20.12 16.47
C ILE A 494 -11.69 19.55 15.04
N SER A 495 -10.60 19.79 14.30
CA SER A 495 -10.38 19.25 12.96
C SER A 495 -10.25 17.72 12.96
N TRP A 496 -9.54 17.17 13.95
CA TRP A 496 -9.36 15.73 14.14
C TRP A 496 -10.69 15.04 14.50
N PHE A 497 -11.42 15.57 15.50
CA PHE A 497 -12.72 15.03 15.88
C PHE A 497 -13.77 15.17 14.76
N LYS A 498 -13.75 16.28 13.99
CA LYS A 498 -14.61 16.42 12.81
C LYS A 498 -14.38 15.30 11.80
N ASN A 499 -13.13 14.91 11.55
CA ASN A 499 -12.83 13.77 10.67
C ASN A 499 -13.32 12.45 11.27
N LEU A 500 -13.08 12.19 12.56
CA LEU A 500 -13.57 10.99 13.26
C LEU A 500 -15.11 10.83 13.12
N THR A 501 -15.86 11.88 13.43
CA THR A 501 -17.34 11.86 13.44
C THR A 501 -17.96 11.87 12.03
N SER A 502 -17.28 12.43 11.02
CA SER A 502 -17.79 12.45 9.63
C SER A 502 -17.34 11.26 8.77
N LYS A 503 -16.35 10.48 9.20
CA LYS A 503 -15.75 9.40 8.39
C LYS A 503 -15.75 8.05 9.11
N THR A 504 -15.02 7.96 10.22
CA THR A 504 -14.82 6.70 10.95
C THR A 504 -16.07 6.22 11.67
N GLN A 505 -16.78 7.11 12.38
CA GLN A 505 -17.96 6.70 13.15
C GLN A 505 -19.10 6.22 12.23
N PRO A 506 -19.46 6.90 11.13
CA PRO A 506 -20.43 6.37 10.16
C PRO A 506 -20.03 4.99 9.59
N ALA A 507 -18.76 4.80 9.21
CA ALA A 507 -18.28 3.52 8.66
C ALA A 507 -18.37 2.35 9.66
N ILE A 508 -18.31 2.62 10.97
CA ILE A 508 -18.36 1.61 12.04
C ILE A 508 -19.79 1.36 12.56
N TYR A 509 -20.66 2.38 12.52
CA TYR A 509 -21.98 2.34 13.17
C TYR A 509 -23.18 2.27 12.21
N SER A 510 -23.07 2.69 10.95
CA SER A 510 -24.19 2.58 9.98
C SER A 510 -24.65 1.13 9.77
N SER A 511 -23.72 0.17 9.86
CA SER A 511 -24.00 -1.27 9.84
C SER A 511 -24.91 -1.74 10.99
N ARG A 512 -24.91 -1.07 12.16
CA ARG A 512 -25.75 -1.46 13.31
C ARG A 512 -27.24 -1.17 13.10
N SER A 513 -27.62 -0.29 12.18
CA SER A 513 -29.03 -0.02 11.85
C SER A 513 -29.66 -1.13 11.00
N ALA A 514 -28.85 -1.98 10.36
CA ALA A 514 -29.33 -3.07 9.51
C ALA A 514 -29.64 -4.33 10.36
N LYS A 515 -30.93 -4.53 10.67
CA LYS A 515 -31.51 -5.77 11.25
C LYS A 515 -30.89 -6.27 12.57
N GLY A 516 -31.34 -5.75 13.71
CA GLY A 516 -31.57 -6.52 14.96
C GLY A 516 -30.39 -7.23 15.68
N ILE A 517 -29.18 -7.26 15.14
CA ILE A 517 -28.04 -8.03 15.67
C ILE A 517 -27.27 -7.18 16.69
N SER A 518 -27.18 -7.66 17.94
CA SER A 518 -26.42 -7.01 19.02
C SER A 518 -25.00 -7.56 19.13
N PHE A 519 -24.03 -6.86 18.53
CA PHE A 519 -22.61 -7.21 18.65
C PHE A 519 -22.08 -7.02 20.07
N LYS A 520 -21.21 -7.93 20.53
CA LYS A 520 -20.59 -7.88 21.87
C LYS A 520 -19.77 -6.59 22.02
N PRO A 521 -20.14 -5.65 22.92
CA PRO A 521 -19.42 -4.39 23.06
C PRO A 521 -17.99 -4.62 23.53
N VAL A 522 -17.08 -3.72 23.16
CA VAL A 522 -15.69 -3.75 23.62
C VAL A 522 -15.65 -3.30 25.08
N LYS A 523 -15.13 -4.16 25.95
CA LYS A 523 -14.98 -3.91 27.38
C LYS A 523 -13.64 -3.25 27.67
N ILE A 524 -13.64 -2.17 28.44
CA ILE A 524 -12.43 -1.39 28.71
C ILE A 524 -12.34 -1.08 30.20
N ALA A 525 -11.22 -1.42 30.84
CA ALA A 525 -10.90 -0.92 32.17
C ALA A 525 -10.18 0.44 32.05
N VAL A 526 -10.66 1.44 32.78
CA VAL A 526 -10.00 2.74 32.93
C VAL A 526 -9.47 2.81 34.35
N LEU A 527 -8.14 2.79 34.49
CA LEU A 527 -7.45 2.92 35.76
C LEU A 527 -7.02 4.38 35.90
N ASP A 528 -7.62 5.09 36.86
CA ASP A 528 -7.46 6.53 37.02
C ASP A 528 -7.92 6.99 38.43
N THR A 529 -8.32 8.26 38.59
CA THR A 529 -8.82 8.85 39.84
C THR A 529 -10.28 8.50 40.19
N GLY A 530 -11.06 8.01 39.23
CA GLY A 530 -12.50 7.75 39.39
C GLY A 530 -13.31 8.38 38.25
N PHE A 531 -14.60 8.62 38.50
CA PHE A 531 -15.50 9.28 37.55
C PHE A 531 -16.61 10.02 38.31
N ALA A 532 -16.65 11.36 38.23
CA ALA A 532 -17.58 12.19 38.98
C ALA A 532 -19.05 11.97 38.56
N TYR A 533 -19.83 11.32 39.41
CA TYR A 533 -21.27 11.12 39.19
C TYR A 533 -22.11 11.23 40.48
N THR A 534 -21.56 11.86 41.53
CA THR A 534 -22.29 12.18 42.78
C THR A 534 -23.10 13.47 42.68
N GLU A 535 -22.56 14.52 42.05
CA GLU A 535 -23.17 15.84 42.04
C GLU A 535 -24.23 16.00 40.94
N GLU A 536 -25.30 16.76 41.20
CA GLU A 536 -26.38 16.96 40.23
C GLU A 536 -25.95 17.69 38.96
N HIS A 537 -24.93 18.55 39.04
CA HIS A 537 -24.28 19.15 37.87
C HIS A 537 -23.68 18.08 36.94
N ASP A 538 -22.86 17.20 37.52
CA ASP A 538 -22.10 16.20 36.78
C ASP A 538 -23.00 15.05 36.32
N LYS A 539 -23.98 14.65 37.12
CA LYS A 539 -25.08 13.76 36.68
C LYS A 539 -25.78 14.34 35.45
N LYS A 540 -26.11 15.63 35.43
CA LYS A 540 -26.80 16.28 34.29
C LYS A 540 -25.95 16.30 33.03
N SER A 541 -24.66 16.61 33.13
CA SER A 541 -23.75 16.71 31.97
C SER A 541 -23.22 15.36 31.48
N LEU A 542 -23.06 14.38 32.37
CA LEU A 542 -22.48 13.05 32.07
C LEU A 542 -23.52 11.93 31.87
N LYS A 543 -24.82 12.22 32.05
CA LYS A 543 -25.93 11.29 31.72
C LYS A 543 -25.80 10.58 30.37
N PRO A 544 -25.31 11.19 29.26
CA PRO A 544 -25.10 10.51 27.98
C PRO A 544 -24.05 9.38 28.02
N TYR A 545 -23.16 9.37 29.01
CA TYR A 545 -22.05 8.41 29.14
C TYR A 545 -22.38 7.29 30.13
N MET A 546 -23.13 7.59 31.20
CA MET A 546 -23.40 6.70 32.33
C MET A 546 -23.87 5.29 31.93
N HIS A 547 -24.77 5.17 30.94
CA HIS A 547 -25.30 3.88 30.49
C HIS A 547 -24.22 2.92 29.91
N ARG A 548 -23.06 3.44 29.51
CA ARG A 548 -21.91 2.66 29.02
C ARG A 548 -20.93 2.27 30.13
N ILE A 549 -21.01 2.87 31.31
CA ILE A 549 -20.24 2.44 32.48
C ILE A 549 -20.96 1.26 33.15
N LYS A 550 -20.21 0.21 33.50
CA LYS A 550 -20.76 -1.05 34.03
C LYS A 550 -20.39 -1.33 35.47
N LYS A 551 -19.25 -0.81 35.94
CA LYS A 551 -18.81 -0.82 37.34
C LYS A 551 -17.99 0.42 37.64
N PHE A 552 -18.08 0.84 38.91
CA PHE A 552 -17.15 1.71 39.60
C PHE A 552 -16.61 0.87 40.76
N VAL A 553 -15.29 0.77 40.90
CA VAL A 553 -14.63 0.03 41.99
C VAL A 553 -13.41 0.84 42.43
N SER A 554 -13.19 0.97 43.74
CA SER A 554 -11.91 1.48 44.24
C SER A 554 -11.00 0.32 44.59
N PHE A 555 -9.72 0.45 44.23
CA PHE A 555 -8.67 -0.50 44.56
C PHE A 555 -7.64 0.11 45.52
N VAL A 556 -7.81 1.39 45.88
CA VAL A 556 -7.07 2.07 46.95
C VAL A 556 -7.47 1.44 48.29
N GLU A 557 -6.51 1.28 49.19
CA GLU A 557 -6.75 0.72 50.52
C GLU A 557 -7.62 1.66 51.37
N ASP A 558 -8.44 1.09 52.27
CA ASP A 558 -9.45 1.76 53.11
C ASP A 558 -10.55 2.57 52.38
N GLU A 559 -10.60 2.59 51.05
CA GLU A 559 -11.72 3.19 50.29
C GLU A 559 -12.87 2.21 50.00
N THR A 560 -14.06 2.75 49.71
CA THR A 560 -15.22 1.98 49.23
C THR A 560 -15.44 2.20 47.73
N ASP A 561 -16.18 1.30 47.07
CA ASP A 561 -16.55 1.44 45.64
C ASP A 561 -17.30 2.75 45.32
N LEU A 562 -17.92 3.40 46.32
CA LEU A 562 -18.57 4.70 46.16
C LEU A 562 -17.56 5.84 45.93
N GLU A 563 -16.32 5.69 46.38
CA GLU A 563 -15.25 6.68 46.13
C GLU A 563 -14.84 6.71 44.65
N ALA A 564 -15.00 5.60 43.92
CA ALA A 564 -14.78 5.56 42.47
C ALA A 564 -15.88 6.27 41.64
N MET A 565 -17.01 6.63 42.27
CA MET A 565 -18.03 7.53 41.70
C MET A 565 -17.77 9.02 41.99
N LYS A 566 -16.65 9.33 42.67
CA LYS A 566 -16.12 10.69 42.84
C LYS A 566 -14.89 10.85 41.96
N ASP A 567 -14.61 12.08 41.57
CA ASP A 567 -13.33 12.44 40.96
C ASP A 567 -13.02 13.92 41.26
N PRO A 568 -12.45 14.23 42.45
CA PRO A 568 -12.14 15.60 42.86
C PRO A 568 -11.12 16.32 41.95
N SER A 569 -10.48 15.60 41.04
CA SER A 569 -9.52 16.14 40.07
C SER A 569 -10.14 16.42 38.69
N GLY A 570 -11.26 15.78 38.37
CA GLY A 570 -11.84 15.75 37.02
C GLY A 570 -11.01 14.97 35.97
N HIS A 571 -9.87 14.38 36.34
CA HIS A 571 -8.94 13.74 35.41
C HIS A 571 -9.51 12.44 34.84
N GLY A 572 -9.81 11.44 35.67
CA GLY A 572 -10.42 10.17 35.25
C GLY A 572 -11.76 10.34 34.56
N THR A 573 -12.54 11.35 34.97
CA THR A 573 -13.78 11.76 34.31
C THR A 573 -13.52 12.25 32.88
N ALA A 574 -12.55 13.14 32.68
CA ALA A 574 -12.18 13.64 31.36
C ALA A 574 -11.56 12.55 30.46
N VAL A 575 -10.72 11.66 31.03
CA VAL A 575 -10.15 10.47 30.37
C VAL A 575 -11.27 9.55 29.85
N ALA A 576 -12.18 9.13 30.72
CA ALA A 576 -13.31 8.27 30.36
C ALA A 576 -14.21 8.91 29.29
N VAL A 577 -14.44 10.23 29.38
CA VAL A 577 -15.18 11.00 28.39
C VAL A 577 -14.49 11.01 27.02
N GLN A 578 -13.19 11.27 26.92
CA GLN A 578 -12.53 11.29 25.60
C GLN A 578 -12.58 9.92 24.93
N LEU A 579 -12.37 8.83 25.69
CA LEU A 579 -12.48 7.46 25.16
C LEU A 579 -13.89 7.19 24.62
N LEU A 580 -14.93 7.53 25.39
CA LEU A 580 -16.33 7.34 25.03
C LEU A 580 -16.87 8.32 23.97
N LYS A 581 -16.12 9.37 23.61
CA LYS A 581 -16.33 10.17 22.38
C LYS A 581 -15.78 9.47 21.14
N VAL A 582 -14.71 8.67 21.27
CA VAL A 582 -14.07 7.96 20.15
C VAL A 582 -14.83 6.69 19.80
N SER A 583 -14.95 5.73 20.73
CA SER A 583 -15.85 4.58 20.56
C SER A 583 -17.20 4.85 21.21
N LEU A 584 -18.24 4.81 20.39
CA LEU A 584 -19.63 4.95 20.81
C LEU A 584 -20.17 3.62 21.37
N GLY A 585 -19.69 2.47 20.89
CA GLY A 585 -20.13 1.15 21.31
C GLY A 585 -19.36 0.49 22.47
N ALA A 586 -18.22 1.05 22.88
CA ALA A 586 -17.46 0.55 24.03
C ALA A 586 -18.19 0.73 25.38
N VAL A 587 -17.83 -0.11 26.36
CA VAL A 587 -18.34 -0.08 27.73
C VAL A 587 -17.20 -0.08 28.76
N LEU A 588 -17.32 0.75 29.80
CA LEU A 588 -16.24 1.00 30.76
C LEU A 588 -16.42 0.29 32.10
N TYR A 589 -15.29 -0.03 32.71
CA TYR A 589 -15.15 -0.39 34.12
C TYR A 589 -14.19 0.63 34.75
N ILE A 590 -14.70 1.51 35.61
CA ILE A 590 -13.93 2.56 36.26
C ILE A 590 -13.22 1.98 37.49
N CYS A 591 -11.89 2.09 37.50
CA CYS A 591 -11.02 1.60 38.55
C CYS A 591 -10.33 2.81 39.19
N ARG A 592 -10.73 3.18 40.40
CA ARG A 592 -10.00 4.19 41.17
C ARG A 592 -8.73 3.57 41.74
N VAL A 593 -7.59 4.08 41.29
CA VAL A 593 -6.23 3.62 41.67
C VAL A 593 -5.29 4.77 42.04
N ALA A 594 -5.71 6.02 41.80
CA ALA A 594 -4.92 7.22 42.08
C ALA A 594 -5.71 8.20 42.96
N THR A 595 -5.00 8.88 43.85
CA THR A 595 -5.56 9.89 44.75
C THR A 595 -4.72 11.16 44.71
N SER A 596 -5.35 12.31 44.96
CA SER A 596 -4.63 13.57 45.21
C SER A 596 -3.88 13.47 46.55
N SER A 597 -2.75 14.16 46.70
CA SER A 597 -2.05 14.20 47.99
C SER A 597 -2.93 14.79 49.10
N LYS A 598 -2.77 14.26 50.32
CA LYS A 598 -3.37 14.81 51.56
C LYS A 598 -2.85 16.21 51.89
N ASP A 599 -1.70 16.60 51.33
CA ASP A 599 -1.03 17.89 51.58
C ASP A 599 -1.57 19.04 50.72
N GLY A 600 -2.67 18.83 49.97
CA GLY A 600 -3.31 19.85 49.14
C GLY A 600 -2.64 20.09 47.77
N ASN A 601 -1.45 19.53 47.53
CA ASN A 601 -0.84 19.49 46.20
C ASN A 601 -1.73 18.67 45.25
N ARG A 602 -2.01 19.23 44.06
CA ARG A 602 -2.89 18.62 43.04
C ARG A 602 -2.25 17.46 42.26
N GLU A 603 -1.04 17.04 42.62
CA GLU A 603 -0.36 15.91 41.98
C GLU A 603 -1.09 14.61 42.29
N LEU A 604 -1.30 13.81 41.24
CA LEU A 604 -2.04 12.56 41.27
C LEU A 604 -1.05 11.40 41.28
N PHE A 605 -0.96 10.70 42.41
CA PHE A 605 -0.07 9.55 42.55
C PHE A 605 -0.88 8.24 42.46
N PRO A 606 -0.59 7.35 41.50
CA PRO A 606 -1.20 6.03 41.45
C PRO A 606 -0.61 5.12 42.54
N ASP A 607 -1.48 4.52 43.37
CA ASP A 607 -1.08 3.43 44.26
C ASP A 607 -0.73 2.21 43.40
N LYS A 608 0.53 1.79 43.45
CA LYS A 608 1.06 0.67 42.67
C LYS A 608 0.37 -0.65 43.05
N GLN A 609 -0.05 -0.82 44.31
CA GLN A 609 -0.82 -1.99 44.73
C GLN A 609 -2.26 -1.92 44.19
N ALA A 610 -2.91 -0.76 44.25
CA ALA A 610 -4.22 -0.56 43.62
C ALA A 610 -4.17 -0.84 42.12
N VAL A 611 -3.14 -0.39 41.41
CA VAL A 611 -2.90 -0.69 39.99
C VAL A 611 -2.75 -2.20 39.76
N GLU A 612 -1.97 -2.91 40.58
CA GLU A 612 -1.85 -4.38 40.49
C GLU A 612 -3.20 -5.08 40.71
N ARG A 613 -3.93 -4.71 41.77
CA ARG A 613 -5.25 -5.26 42.10
C ARG A 613 -6.25 -5.01 40.96
N ALA A 614 -6.26 -3.80 40.40
CA ALA A 614 -7.13 -3.40 39.30
C ALA A 614 -6.82 -4.15 37.99
N ILE A 615 -5.54 -4.25 37.58
CA ILE A 615 -5.15 -5.00 36.38
C ILE A 615 -5.58 -6.47 36.52
N LYS A 616 -5.28 -7.12 37.65
CA LYS A 616 -5.72 -8.50 37.91
C LYS A 616 -7.24 -8.65 37.80
N LYS A 617 -8.01 -7.80 38.48
CA LYS A 617 -9.48 -7.85 38.48
C LYS A 617 -10.10 -7.63 37.10
N ALA A 618 -9.52 -6.75 36.29
CA ALA A 618 -9.97 -6.44 34.94
C ALA A 618 -9.72 -7.58 33.96
N VAL A 619 -8.56 -8.23 34.06
CA VAL A 619 -8.13 -9.33 33.17
C VAL A 619 -8.83 -10.65 33.53
N GLU A 620 -9.00 -10.94 34.81
CA GLU A 620 -9.50 -12.23 35.29
C GLU A 620 -10.88 -12.59 34.69
N ASP A 621 -11.14 -13.88 34.53
CA ASP A 621 -12.33 -14.37 33.84
C ASP A 621 -13.63 -14.01 34.61
N PRO A 622 -14.72 -13.58 33.91
CA PRO A 622 -16.03 -13.40 34.53
C PRO A 622 -16.53 -14.56 35.37
N GLU A 623 -16.27 -15.82 34.99
CA GLU A 623 -16.66 -17.02 35.76
C GLU A 623 -15.93 -17.12 37.11
N LYS A 624 -14.73 -16.53 37.19
CA LYS A 624 -13.93 -16.41 38.42
C LYS A 624 -14.16 -15.07 39.13
N GLY A 625 -15.22 -14.35 38.76
CA GLY A 625 -15.58 -13.05 39.35
C GLY A 625 -14.70 -11.88 38.90
N GLY A 626 -13.89 -12.04 37.86
CA GLY A 626 -13.23 -10.93 37.17
C GLY A 626 -14.18 -10.21 36.19
N TRP A 627 -13.62 -9.50 35.22
CA TRP A 627 -14.41 -8.81 34.20
C TRP A 627 -14.13 -9.26 32.76
N GLY A 628 -12.99 -9.91 32.49
CA GLY A 628 -12.53 -10.25 31.14
C GLY A 628 -12.66 -9.07 30.17
N VAL A 629 -11.94 -7.99 30.44
CA VAL A 629 -11.89 -6.81 29.55
C VAL A 629 -11.07 -7.08 28.29
N ASP A 630 -11.31 -6.30 27.24
CA ASP A 630 -10.57 -6.38 25.98
C ASP A 630 -9.36 -5.41 25.97
N ILE A 631 -9.47 -4.27 26.67
CA ILE A 631 -8.48 -3.20 26.73
C ILE A 631 -8.35 -2.66 28.16
N ILE A 632 -7.14 -2.24 28.55
CA ILE A 632 -6.84 -1.46 29.76
C ILE A 632 -6.21 -0.12 29.36
N ASN A 633 -6.77 0.98 29.85
CA ASN A 633 -6.21 2.33 29.72
C ASN A 633 -5.58 2.76 31.06
N MET A 634 -4.31 3.14 31.02
CA MET A 634 -3.53 3.62 32.17
C MET A 634 -3.02 5.04 31.88
N SER A 635 -3.84 6.06 32.14
CA SER A 635 -3.55 7.46 31.86
C SER A 635 -2.68 8.13 32.95
N PHE A 636 -1.68 7.40 33.45
CA PHE A 636 -0.76 7.81 34.52
C PHE A 636 0.63 7.19 34.30
N GLY A 637 1.61 7.58 35.12
CA GLY A 637 2.87 6.85 35.23
C GLY A 637 3.79 7.34 36.35
N TRP A 638 4.89 6.61 36.59
CA TRP A 638 5.93 6.93 37.58
C TRP A 638 7.33 6.56 37.07
N ALA A 639 8.38 7.09 37.72
CA ALA A 639 9.75 7.10 37.18
C ALA A 639 10.48 5.74 37.16
N PHE A 640 10.20 4.85 38.12
CA PHE A 640 10.97 3.63 38.38
C PHE A 640 10.12 2.36 38.23
N ASP A 641 10.67 1.30 37.61
CA ASP A 641 10.02 -0.01 37.55
C ASP A 641 10.44 -0.79 38.80
N ASP A 642 9.81 -0.45 39.92
CA ASP A 642 10.19 -0.81 41.29
C ASP A 642 9.16 -1.72 42.00
N HIS A 643 8.14 -2.20 41.27
CA HIS A 643 7.03 -2.97 41.83
C HIS A 643 6.72 -4.20 40.99
N ASP A 644 7.39 -5.32 41.31
CA ASP A 644 7.26 -6.60 40.59
C ASP A 644 5.81 -7.08 40.41
N GLY A 645 4.95 -6.79 41.38
CA GLY A 645 3.51 -7.12 41.30
C GLY A 645 2.79 -6.50 40.10
N VAL A 646 3.03 -5.20 39.81
CA VAL A 646 2.48 -4.53 38.62
C VAL A 646 3.09 -5.11 37.36
N ARG A 647 4.41 -5.33 37.35
CA ARG A 647 5.13 -5.94 36.21
C ARG A 647 4.58 -7.33 35.86
N ASN A 648 4.26 -8.13 36.88
CA ASN A 648 3.68 -9.45 36.72
C ASN A 648 2.19 -9.41 36.32
N ALA A 649 1.42 -8.42 36.79
CA ALA A 649 0.04 -8.19 36.36
C ALA A 649 -0.06 -7.74 34.89
N ILE A 650 0.83 -6.85 34.44
CA ILE A 650 0.97 -6.44 33.03
C ILE A 650 1.30 -7.66 32.15
N ARG A 651 2.28 -8.47 32.56
CA ARG A 651 2.62 -9.73 31.87
C ARG A 651 1.46 -10.73 31.84
N PHE A 652 0.63 -10.77 32.87
CA PHE A 652 -0.57 -11.60 32.92
C PHE A 652 -1.64 -11.10 31.94
N ALA A 653 -1.94 -9.80 31.94
CA ALA A 653 -2.86 -9.16 31.00
C ALA A 653 -2.49 -9.48 29.54
N ARG A 654 -1.21 -9.30 29.19
CA ARG A 654 -0.71 -9.58 27.84
C ARG A 654 -0.84 -11.05 27.43
N ARG A 655 -0.66 -12.00 28.37
CA ARG A 655 -0.87 -13.44 28.12
C ARG A 655 -2.33 -13.83 27.92
N GLN A 656 -3.28 -13.07 28.45
CA GLN A 656 -4.72 -13.28 28.20
C GLN A 656 -5.21 -12.60 26.91
N GLY A 657 -4.34 -11.87 26.19
CA GLY A 657 -4.70 -11.14 24.97
C GLY A 657 -5.39 -9.80 25.22
N VAL A 658 -5.15 -9.19 26.39
CA VAL A 658 -5.69 -7.87 26.74
C VAL A 658 -4.70 -6.78 26.31
N HIS A 659 -5.17 -5.81 25.53
CA HIS A 659 -4.34 -4.70 25.07
C HIS A 659 -4.19 -3.63 26.15
N MET A 660 -2.98 -3.13 26.35
CA MET A 660 -2.68 -2.11 27.35
C MET A 660 -2.13 -0.85 26.69
N PHE A 661 -2.75 0.29 27.00
CA PHE A 661 -2.31 1.62 26.55
C PHE A 661 -1.90 2.45 27.77
N ALA A 662 -0.78 3.18 27.69
CA ALA A 662 -0.36 4.10 28.75
C ALA A 662 0.34 5.36 28.23
N SER A 663 0.05 6.48 28.89
CA SER A 663 0.63 7.81 28.66
C SER A 663 2.13 7.86 28.97
N THR A 664 2.91 8.55 28.13
CA THR A 664 4.40 8.56 28.20
C THR A 664 4.98 9.46 29.28
N SER A 665 4.81 10.78 29.17
CA SER A 665 5.19 11.84 30.14
C SER A 665 4.59 13.18 29.67
N ASN A 666 4.55 14.18 30.55
CA ASN A 666 4.17 15.55 30.24
C ASN A 666 5.30 16.56 30.56
N ASP A 667 6.53 16.09 30.71
CA ASP A 667 7.65 16.84 31.28
C ASP A 667 8.71 17.21 30.22
N GLY A 668 8.53 16.75 28.98
CA GLY A 668 9.47 16.95 27.88
C GLY A 668 10.86 16.39 28.20
N LEU A 669 11.89 17.22 28.03
CA LEU A 669 13.29 16.90 28.37
C LEU A 669 13.62 17.11 29.86
N LEU A 670 12.66 17.53 30.69
CA LEU A 670 12.80 17.65 32.15
C LEU A 670 12.21 16.45 32.91
N GLY A 671 11.81 15.40 32.17
CA GLY A 671 11.19 14.20 32.72
C GLY A 671 12.14 13.30 33.52
N PRO A 672 11.63 12.14 33.98
CA PRO A 672 12.46 11.15 34.68
C PRO A 672 13.62 10.67 33.80
N PRO A 673 14.71 10.10 34.38
CA PRO A 673 15.98 9.81 33.68
C PRO A 673 15.94 8.69 32.61
N ASN A 674 14.77 8.42 32.02
CA ASN A 674 14.52 7.48 30.93
C ASN A 674 13.55 8.05 29.86
N ASP A 675 13.19 9.35 29.95
CA ASP A 675 12.21 10.11 29.15
C ASP A 675 10.74 9.61 29.19
N ILE A 676 10.50 8.32 29.44
CA ILE A 676 9.16 7.70 29.43
C ILE A 676 8.88 7.03 30.78
N LEU A 677 7.71 7.31 31.34
CA LEU A 677 7.22 6.75 32.59
C LEU A 677 6.90 5.25 32.47
N TYR A 678 6.93 4.56 33.60
CA TYR A 678 6.30 3.25 33.78
C TYR A 678 4.82 3.47 34.15
N PRO A 679 3.83 2.73 33.58
CA PRO A 679 3.98 1.49 32.82
C PRO A 679 4.22 1.65 31.30
N SER A 680 4.13 2.86 30.72
CA SER A 680 4.24 3.09 29.27
C SER A 680 5.50 2.52 28.62
N ARG A 681 6.66 2.60 29.30
CA ARG A 681 7.90 1.99 28.81
C ARG A 681 7.92 0.46 28.81
N ALA A 682 7.03 -0.25 29.51
CA ALA A 682 7.05 -1.71 29.62
C ALA A 682 6.90 -2.40 28.25
N PRO A 683 7.66 -3.46 27.92
CA PRO A 683 7.62 -4.14 26.62
C PRO A 683 6.22 -4.57 26.15
N GLU A 684 5.34 -4.90 27.10
CA GLU A 684 4.00 -5.44 26.90
C GLU A 684 2.91 -4.36 26.74
N VAL A 685 3.27 -3.07 26.75
CA VAL A 685 2.35 -1.91 26.75
C VAL A 685 2.56 -1.03 25.51
N ILE A 686 1.48 -0.51 24.94
CA ILE A 686 1.49 0.46 23.85
C ILE A 686 1.63 1.87 24.43
N ALA A 687 2.68 2.59 24.02
CA ALA A 687 3.07 3.88 24.58
C ALA A 687 2.44 5.04 23.80
N ILE A 688 1.74 5.96 24.48
CA ILE A 688 1.00 7.05 23.83
C ILE A 688 1.49 8.44 24.27
N ASP A 689 1.91 9.24 23.30
CA ASP A 689 2.30 10.64 23.45
C ASP A 689 1.14 11.61 23.16
N ALA A 690 1.21 12.80 23.76
CA ALA A 690 0.40 13.95 23.32
C ALA A 690 0.95 14.57 22.04
N ALA A 691 0.04 14.96 21.16
CA ALA A 691 0.24 15.87 20.04
C ALA A 691 -0.96 16.84 19.94
N ASP A 692 -0.85 17.88 19.12
CA ASP A 692 -1.94 18.82 18.85
C ASP A 692 -2.97 18.26 17.85
N GLY A 693 -3.97 19.07 17.48
CA GLY A 693 -4.99 18.69 16.48
C GLY A 693 -4.47 18.47 15.05
N PHE A 694 -3.21 18.83 14.76
CA PHE A 694 -2.55 18.71 13.47
C PHE A 694 -1.36 17.73 13.48
N GLY A 695 -1.15 17.02 14.59
CA GLY A 695 -0.08 16.03 14.78
C GLY A 695 1.30 16.63 15.11
N GLU A 696 1.37 17.90 15.49
CA GLU A 696 2.60 18.51 16.02
C GLU A 696 2.79 18.18 17.51
N TYR A 697 4.04 18.08 17.96
CA TYR A 697 4.36 17.74 19.35
C TYR A 697 4.16 18.94 20.28
N THR A 698 3.79 18.66 21.53
CA THR A 698 3.83 19.69 22.57
C THR A 698 5.27 19.84 23.06
N ARG A 699 5.59 20.99 23.67
CA ARG A 699 6.87 21.16 24.39
C ARG A 699 7.05 20.18 25.56
N THR A 700 5.97 19.52 25.95
CA THR A 700 5.85 18.54 27.03
C THR A 700 5.93 17.08 26.56
N THR A 701 5.93 16.81 25.25
CA THR A 701 6.07 15.46 24.68
C THR A 701 7.46 14.88 24.99
N ALA A 702 7.51 13.62 25.45
CA ALA A 702 8.75 12.92 25.75
C ALA A 702 9.67 12.77 24.52
N SER A 703 10.99 12.81 24.76
CA SER A 703 12.06 12.78 23.75
C SER A 703 11.84 11.78 22.60
N SER A 704 12.03 12.23 21.35
CA SER A 704 11.89 11.41 20.13
C SER A 704 12.94 10.31 20.03
N VAL A 705 14.17 10.59 20.47
CA VAL A 705 15.32 9.67 20.40
C VAL A 705 15.28 8.57 21.46
N SER A 706 14.28 8.58 22.36
CA SER A 706 14.11 7.54 23.38
C SER A 706 13.93 6.16 22.73
N SER A 707 14.76 5.20 23.14
CA SER A 707 14.71 3.82 22.64
C SER A 707 13.52 3.04 23.21
N TYR A 708 12.93 3.50 24.31
CA TYR A 708 11.76 2.91 24.93
C TYR A 708 10.51 3.11 24.05
N GLY A 709 9.68 2.08 23.95
CA GLY A 709 8.49 2.12 23.09
C GLY A 709 8.77 2.08 21.58
N ARG A 710 10.03 2.05 21.11
CA ARG A 710 10.35 2.05 19.67
C ARG A 710 9.65 0.89 18.93
N GLY A 711 8.81 1.24 17.95
CA GLY A 711 7.96 0.30 17.20
C GLY A 711 6.61 -0.02 17.83
N ARG A 712 6.29 0.52 19.01
CA ARG A 712 5.01 0.39 19.73
C ARG A 712 4.58 1.69 20.42
N ARG A 713 5.05 2.82 19.88
CA ARG A 713 4.86 4.19 20.40
C ARG A 713 4.14 5.03 19.33
N PHE A 714 3.07 5.69 19.74
CA PHE A 714 2.16 6.44 18.88
C PHE A 714 1.80 7.78 19.53
N SER A 715 1.27 8.73 18.77
CA SER A 715 0.71 9.97 19.30
C SER A 715 -0.75 10.16 18.91
N ALA A 716 -1.50 10.87 19.74
CA ALA A 716 -2.89 11.23 19.51
C ALA A 716 -3.18 12.65 20.05
N PRO A 717 -4.31 13.29 19.68
CA PRO A 717 -4.65 14.60 20.21
C PRO A 717 -4.66 14.62 21.74
N GLY A 718 -3.86 15.52 22.32
CA GLY A 718 -3.64 15.63 23.76
C GLY A 718 -3.60 17.07 24.25
N THR A 719 -4.17 18.02 23.50
CA THR A 719 -4.24 19.45 23.88
C THR A 719 -5.59 20.06 23.55
N LYS A 720 -6.01 21.07 24.32
CA LYS A 720 -7.22 21.88 24.11
C LYS A 720 -8.49 21.02 24.08
N LEU A 721 -8.49 19.92 24.84
CA LEU A 721 -9.62 18.99 24.94
C LEU A 721 -10.63 19.46 26.00
N THR A 722 -11.90 19.11 25.82
CA THR A 722 -13.02 19.54 26.70
C THR A 722 -13.74 18.36 27.33
N SER A 723 -14.28 18.53 28.54
CA SER A 723 -15.11 17.52 29.23
C SER A 723 -16.44 18.14 29.68
N PRO A 724 -17.62 17.50 29.47
CA PRO A 724 -18.91 18.10 29.85
C PRO A 724 -19.08 18.47 31.33
N HIS A 725 -18.27 17.89 32.21
CA HIS A 725 -18.28 18.18 33.65
C HIS A 725 -17.51 19.47 34.03
N SER A 726 -16.62 19.98 33.17
CA SER A 726 -15.72 21.09 33.49
C SER A 726 -15.47 22.03 32.31
N ALA A 727 -15.48 23.33 32.56
CA ALA A 727 -15.13 24.35 31.57
C ALA A 727 -13.61 24.45 31.31
N ALA A 728 -12.78 23.68 32.02
CA ALA A 728 -11.34 23.64 31.81
C ALA A 728 -10.96 23.00 30.46
N LEU A 729 -9.87 23.47 29.87
CA LEU A 729 -9.16 22.77 28.81
C LEU A 729 -8.20 21.73 29.42
N TYR A 730 -8.16 20.55 28.81
CA TYR A 730 -7.36 19.42 29.24
C TYR A 730 -6.20 19.19 28.25
N ASP A 731 -4.98 19.28 28.77
CA ASP A 731 -3.72 19.05 28.07
C ASP A 731 -2.95 17.92 28.76
N GLY A 732 -2.35 17.00 27.99
CA GLY A 732 -1.52 15.91 28.49
C GLY A 732 -1.67 14.58 27.74
N SER A 733 -0.62 13.77 27.80
CA SER A 733 -0.56 12.42 27.21
C SER A 733 -1.62 11.47 27.80
N SER A 734 -2.11 11.75 29.01
CA SER A 734 -3.26 11.09 29.65
C SER A 734 -4.50 11.02 28.75
N PHE A 735 -4.81 12.11 28.04
CA PHE A 735 -6.02 12.21 27.20
C PHE A 735 -5.78 11.67 25.79
N ALA A 736 -4.55 11.81 25.28
CA ALA A 736 -4.11 11.14 24.06
C ALA A 736 -4.18 9.61 24.21
N CYS A 737 -3.74 9.07 25.35
CA CYS A 737 -3.87 7.66 25.72
C CYS A 737 -5.34 7.19 25.66
N ALA A 738 -6.25 7.96 26.25
CA ALA A 738 -7.68 7.67 26.22
C ALA A 738 -8.24 7.62 24.78
N ILE A 739 -7.81 8.54 23.92
CA ILE A 739 -8.20 8.56 22.50
C ILE A 739 -7.62 7.34 21.75
N ALA A 740 -6.35 6.99 21.97
CA ALA A 740 -5.71 5.85 21.35
C ALA A 740 -6.31 4.50 21.79
N ALA A 741 -6.62 4.34 23.09
CA ALA A 741 -7.37 3.19 23.60
C ALA A 741 -8.79 3.11 22.98
N GLY A 742 -9.42 4.26 22.76
CA GLY A 742 -10.67 4.37 21.99
C GLY A 742 -10.52 3.91 20.53
N ILE A 743 -9.41 4.24 19.86
CA ILE A 743 -9.11 3.77 18.49
C ILE A 743 -8.86 2.26 18.47
N GLY A 744 -8.13 1.70 19.44
CA GLY A 744 -7.99 0.26 19.60
C GLY A 744 -9.34 -0.43 19.80
N ALA A 745 -10.26 0.20 20.53
CA ALA A 745 -11.63 -0.29 20.67
C ALA A 745 -12.41 -0.24 19.35
N LEU A 746 -12.22 0.78 18.50
CA LEU A 746 -12.82 0.85 17.17
C LEU A 746 -12.35 -0.28 16.24
N VAL A 747 -11.08 -0.72 16.34
CA VAL A 747 -10.57 -1.89 15.59
C VAL A 747 -11.29 -3.17 16.02
N LEU A 748 -11.34 -3.44 17.33
CA LEU A 748 -12.02 -4.63 17.87
C LEU A 748 -13.54 -4.60 17.61
N GLU A 749 -14.16 -3.42 17.66
CA GLU A 749 -15.57 -3.21 17.34
C GLU A 749 -15.88 -3.38 15.84
N PHE A 750 -14.95 -2.98 14.95
CA PHE A 750 -15.09 -3.25 13.52
C PHE A 750 -15.00 -4.75 13.23
N ALA A 751 -14.04 -5.45 13.85
CA ALA A 751 -13.83 -6.88 13.65
C ALA A 751 -14.95 -7.77 14.22
N ARG A 752 -15.72 -7.28 15.20
CA ARG A 752 -16.88 -7.99 15.80
C ARG A 752 -18.17 -7.89 14.98
N GLN A 753 -18.09 -7.37 13.77
CA GLN A 753 -19.21 -7.16 12.84
C GLN A 753 -18.93 -7.85 11.49
N PRO A 754 -19.90 -7.94 10.57
CA PRO A 754 -19.66 -8.51 9.24
C PRO A 754 -18.59 -7.74 8.45
N PRO A 755 -17.82 -8.41 7.58
CA PRO A 755 -17.73 -9.88 7.45
C PRO A 755 -16.92 -10.54 8.58
N LEU A 756 -15.94 -9.82 9.16
CA LEU A 756 -14.88 -10.37 10.03
C LEU A 756 -15.34 -11.14 11.28
N GLN A 757 -16.57 -10.91 11.75
CA GLN A 757 -17.16 -11.67 12.87
C GLN A 757 -17.16 -13.20 12.65
N ALA A 758 -17.21 -13.65 11.39
CA ALA A 758 -17.28 -15.07 11.03
C ALA A 758 -15.91 -15.75 11.08
N SER A 759 -14.82 -15.01 10.88
CA SER A 759 -13.46 -15.55 10.91
C SER A 759 -12.95 -15.69 12.35
N LYS A 760 -12.83 -16.94 12.80
CA LYS A 760 -12.28 -17.27 14.13
C LYS A 760 -10.78 -17.00 14.18
N THR A 761 -10.07 -17.21 13.08
CA THR A 761 -8.64 -16.88 12.98
C THR A 761 -8.41 -15.38 13.21
N VAL A 762 -9.20 -14.50 12.59
CA VAL A 762 -9.14 -13.04 12.81
C VAL A 762 -9.44 -12.65 14.26
N GLN A 763 -10.51 -13.19 14.87
CA GLN A 763 -10.83 -12.89 16.28
C GLN A 763 -9.74 -13.36 17.26
N ASN A 764 -8.99 -14.41 16.91
CA ASN A 764 -7.86 -14.89 17.70
C ASN A 764 -6.62 -14.02 17.48
N SER A 765 -6.24 -13.72 16.24
CA SER A 765 -5.04 -12.93 15.91
C SER A 765 -5.12 -11.50 16.46
N LEU A 766 -6.31 -10.89 16.51
CA LEU A 766 -6.52 -9.55 17.10
C LEU A 766 -6.33 -9.48 18.62
N LYS A 767 -6.09 -10.60 19.30
CA LYS A 767 -5.63 -10.62 20.71
C LYS A 767 -4.15 -10.32 20.86
N GLU A 768 -3.36 -10.51 19.81
CA GLU A 768 -1.92 -10.32 19.87
C GLU A 768 -1.55 -8.85 19.70
N MET A 769 -0.70 -8.34 20.59
CA MET A 769 -0.30 -6.92 20.59
C MET A 769 0.41 -6.51 19.29
N SER A 770 1.09 -7.44 18.60
CA SER A 770 1.69 -7.16 17.29
C SER A 770 0.64 -6.85 16.22
N ALA A 771 -0.52 -7.53 16.25
CA ALA A 771 -1.66 -7.22 15.39
C ALA A 771 -2.15 -5.78 15.63
N MET A 772 -2.37 -5.41 16.89
CA MET A 772 -2.83 -4.08 17.28
C MET A 772 -1.80 -3.01 16.90
N ILE A 773 -0.50 -3.27 17.08
CA ILE A 773 0.58 -2.37 16.65
C ILE A 773 0.59 -2.19 15.13
N ALA A 774 0.54 -3.26 14.34
CA ALA A 774 0.52 -3.18 12.88
C ALA A 774 -0.70 -2.39 12.36
N ILE A 775 -1.88 -2.62 12.96
CA ILE A 775 -3.11 -1.92 12.58
C ILE A 775 -3.09 -0.44 13.02
N LEU A 776 -2.53 -0.12 14.19
CA LEU A 776 -2.32 1.27 14.64
C LEU A 776 -1.30 2.00 13.77
N GLU A 777 -0.23 1.32 13.36
CA GLU A 777 0.78 1.83 12.42
C GLU A 777 0.17 2.09 11.04
N ARG A 778 -0.67 1.18 10.55
CA ARG A 778 -1.46 1.36 9.33
C ARG A 778 -2.47 2.50 9.39
N MET A 779 -2.92 2.85 10.61
CA MET A 779 -3.77 4.01 10.89
C MET A 779 -3.00 5.30 11.22
N SER A 780 -1.67 5.30 11.12
CA SER A 780 -0.83 6.44 11.51
C SER A 780 -0.24 7.21 10.33
N ALA A 781 0.17 8.44 10.57
CA ALA A 781 1.07 9.20 9.69
C ALA A 781 2.24 9.76 10.47
N GLU A 782 3.41 9.81 9.82
CA GLU A 782 4.63 10.42 10.37
C GLU A 782 4.76 11.87 9.90
N LYS A 783 5.21 12.75 10.79
CA LYS A 783 5.41 14.19 10.55
C LYS A 783 6.68 14.68 11.24
N GLY A 784 7.26 15.76 10.73
CA GLY A 784 8.52 16.33 11.25
C GLY A 784 9.76 15.42 11.04
N PRO A 785 10.94 15.86 11.49
CA PRO A 785 12.17 15.06 11.37
C PRO A 785 12.17 13.82 12.28
N ASP A 786 11.43 13.88 13.39
CA ASP A 786 11.40 12.86 14.44
C ASP A 786 10.53 11.64 14.12
N ARG A 787 9.60 11.74 13.15
CA ARG A 787 8.79 10.62 12.64
C ARG A 787 8.02 9.83 13.71
N PHE A 788 7.32 10.52 14.62
CA PHE A 788 6.35 9.84 15.48
C PHE A 788 5.07 9.51 14.70
N LYS A 789 4.42 8.41 15.07
CA LYS A 789 3.23 7.85 14.42
C LYS A 789 1.94 8.45 15.00
N PHE A 790 1.45 9.54 14.41
CA PHE A 790 0.20 10.20 14.83
C PHE A 790 -1.03 9.49 14.29
N LEU A 791 -1.97 9.14 15.16
CA LEU A 791 -3.13 8.29 14.83
C LEU A 791 -4.25 9.05 14.10
N LEU A 792 -4.67 8.52 12.95
CA LEU A 792 -5.64 9.07 12.02
C LEU A 792 -6.61 7.95 11.56
N PRO A 793 -7.58 7.52 12.39
CA PRO A 793 -8.29 6.24 12.17
C PRO A 793 -9.01 6.12 10.83
N TRP A 794 -9.47 7.24 10.24
CA TRP A 794 -10.08 7.30 8.89
C TRP A 794 -9.13 6.99 7.72
N THR A 795 -7.84 6.79 7.96
CA THR A 795 -6.89 6.27 6.96
C THR A 795 -7.09 4.77 6.69
N LEU A 796 -7.74 4.04 7.61
CA LEU A 796 -8.16 2.66 7.45
C LEU A 796 -9.67 2.52 7.68
N LEU A 797 -10.13 2.85 8.89
CA LEU A 797 -11.52 2.74 9.33
C LEU A 797 -12.34 3.93 8.81
N GLY A 798 -12.85 3.80 7.59
CA GLY A 798 -13.84 4.72 7.02
C GLY A 798 -13.30 5.75 6.02
N LYS A 799 -12.61 5.32 4.96
CA LYS A 799 -12.41 6.20 3.80
C LYS A 799 -13.77 6.51 3.14
N PRO A 800 -14.11 7.77 2.82
CA PRO A 800 -15.37 8.09 2.16
C PRO A 800 -15.54 7.35 0.83
N GLY A 801 -16.72 6.75 0.61
CA GLY A 801 -17.05 6.01 -0.61
C GLY A 801 -16.40 4.62 -0.76
N GLN A 802 -15.61 4.17 0.24
CA GLN A 802 -14.97 2.86 0.26
C GLN A 802 -15.90 1.80 0.89
N PRO A 803 -16.09 0.62 0.27
CA PRO A 803 -16.83 -0.48 0.87
C PRO A 803 -16.25 -0.94 2.21
N ARG A 804 -17.10 -1.47 3.08
CA ARG A 804 -16.69 -2.00 4.39
C ARG A 804 -15.74 -3.20 4.22
N GLU A 805 -15.96 -3.94 3.14
CA GLU A 805 -15.27 -5.14 2.70
C GLU A 805 -13.80 -4.83 2.40
N PHE A 806 -13.48 -3.68 1.80
CA PHE A 806 -12.09 -3.22 1.63
C PHE A 806 -11.41 -2.97 2.98
N THR A 807 -12.12 -2.37 3.95
CA THR A 807 -11.58 -2.12 5.30
C THR A 807 -11.35 -3.44 6.03
N ALA A 808 -12.26 -4.40 5.88
CA ALA A 808 -12.13 -5.75 6.41
C ALA A 808 -10.98 -6.53 5.76
N TYR A 809 -10.85 -6.50 4.44
CA TYR A 809 -9.72 -7.09 3.72
C TYR A 809 -8.41 -6.45 4.15
N SER A 810 -8.34 -5.12 4.25
CA SER A 810 -7.13 -4.42 4.70
C SER A 810 -6.72 -4.81 6.12
N LEU A 811 -7.67 -5.05 7.03
CA LEU A 811 -7.38 -5.60 8.36
C LEU A 811 -6.86 -7.03 8.28
N VAL A 812 -7.41 -7.87 7.39
CA VAL A 812 -6.93 -9.24 7.16
C VAL A 812 -5.55 -9.26 6.49
N ASP A 813 -5.25 -8.34 5.57
CA ASP A 813 -3.95 -8.15 4.92
C ASP A 813 -2.85 -7.89 5.98
N GLU A 814 -3.07 -6.93 6.90
CA GLU A 814 -2.12 -6.68 8.00
C GLU A 814 -2.00 -7.87 8.98
N LEU A 815 -3.08 -8.64 9.19
CA LEU A 815 -3.01 -9.87 10.00
C LEU A 815 -2.28 -11.01 9.28
N ARG A 816 -2.41 -11.13 7.96
CA ARG A 816 -1.68 -12.11 7.13
C ARG A 816 -0.18 -11.79 7.10
N ASN A 817 0.17 -10.51 7.03
CA ASN A 817 1.56 -10.02 7.12
C ASN A 817 2.24 -10.38 8.47
N GLU A 818 1.47 -10.51 9.56
CA GLU A 818 1.98 -10.87 10.89
C GLU A 818 1.91 -12.37 11.22
N PHE A 819 0.87 -13.08 10.77
CA PHE A 819 0.56 -14.45 11.21
C PHE A 819 0.44 -15.50 10.09
N GLY A 820 0.46 -15.09 8.81
CA GLY A 820 0.38 -15.96 7.64
C GLY A 820 -1.01 -16.01 6.97
N LEU A 821 -1.02 -16.44 5.71
CA LEU A 821 -2.17 -16.35 4.78
C LEU A 821 -3.46 -17.04 5.27
N ALA A 822 -3.36 -18.07 6.11
CA ALA A 822 -4.49 -18.79 6.68
C ALA A 822 -5.39 -17.93 7.60
N VAL A 823 -4.93 -16.76 8.05
CA VAL A 823 -5.81 -15.83 8.78
C VAL A 823 -6.81 -15.20 7.83
N GLY A 824 -8.09 -15.20 8.20
CA GLY A 824 -9.18 -14.64 7.43
C GLY A 824 -9.63 -15.46 6.23
N SER A 825 -9.13 -16.69 6.03
CA SER A 825 -9.60 -17.56 4.94
C SER A 825 -11.10 -17.88 5.04
N GLU A 826 -11.67 -17.88 6.25
CA GLU A 826 -13.12 -18.12 6.47
C GLU A 826 -14.03 -16.98 5.96
N VAL A 827 -13.45 -15.85 5.51
CA VAL A 827 -14.18 -14.67 4.98
C VAL A 827 -13.59 -14.13 3.67
N PHE A 828 -12.30 -14.38 3.42
CA PHE A 828 -11.57 -14.03 2.20
C PHE A 828 -10.70 -15.24 1.80
N PRO A 829 -11.27 -16.28 1.16
CA PRO A 829 -10.52 -17.47 0.76
C PRO A 829 -9.39 -17.14 -0.23
N LEU A 830 -8.47 -18.09 -0.39
CA LEU A 830 -7.38 -18.04 -1.36
C LEU A 830 -7.80 -18.87 -2.59
N GLU A 831 -7.39 -18.48 -3.81
CA GLU A 831 -7.74 -19.28 -5.00
C GLU A 831 -7.12 -20.69 -4.88
N GLY A 832 -7.96 -21.73 -5.05
CA GLY A 832 -7.59 -23.14 -4.88
C GLY A 832 -8.20 -23.86 -3.66
N GLU A 833 -8.88 -23.16 -2.74
CA GLU A 833 -9.57 -23.77 -1.57
C GLU A 833 -11.11 -23.86 -1.71
N SER A 834 -11.66 -23.67 -2.92
CA SER A 834 -13.11 -23.62 -3.22
C SER A 834 -13.62 -24.82 -4.01
#